data_AF-A0A7G8EJ00-F1
#
_entry.id   AF-A0A7G8EJ00-F1
#
_cell.length_a   1.000
_cell.length_b   1.000
_cell.length_c   1.000
_cell.angle_alpha   90.00
_cell.angle_beta   90.00
_cell.angle_gamma   90.00
#
_symmetry.space_group_name_H-M   'P 1'
#
loop_
_entity.id
_entity.type
_entity.pdbx_description
1 polymer ?
#
loop_
_entity_poly.entity_id
_entity_poly.type
_entity_poly.pdbx_seq_one_letter_code
_entity_poly.pdbx_strand_id
1 'polypeptide(L)'
;MLIGDRYRLDQCLSQGAQGSLWRARDQLAGDGLVALRRLEPSIDQAAALARWGRLQGVLHPQVPRLGSPVQDGDALWLVREWQGGRTYQQLIEVRAERQMVFGAGEVLLLVRQLLPVLAVLHGQELVHGDLCPANLLRRDSDGLPVLLDYGLVAGGVVVTPGYAPPELAHSSRPEAWMDLHALGVTALVLLSGDAPATLLDPVTAQWRMPAALSTEPDLQNTLQRLLQRQPDQRFASASQALTAFQALAMPESTGPVARADRTVVLVPPPVRQPASPAAAASAAPAAPPDLPPLRSPVPATPVRNRGEARDEAAEGGLWSVVMALVLSAVIGTALGWWWLSRGRQAAPTVPDAALQLPSGSLPPGEVDQRQQLLNRLRALQVDRSWFLKLVDASLLAQFPERGGRPPSDSLEDAPLRKVWNDLAEEWLARVEQLPLGIRRRLGGYSNADWERRQQSLASQGISPQVLRQLVSGNAQNLLRGRQDSGIPAEPFRQLWFAAAEQILGSMQIEAIEARPLQTQTISASVEAGGARLFPVRLTPGQRLVLGVNGSPLMAMSVFGADGTLLEPKGPLRVVSLPAQKASPVQLLVTNEGVAPALITLSLRADLPVPSAPPEPTTPQTPEAAPEPGGTADQPPRSVPPAARPEAPPDGGPPLLREPPPPVGTPNDDDDEPNQPGT
;
A
#
# COMPACT_ATOMS: atom_id res chain seq x y z
N MET A 1 -32.51 -6.89 -3.23
CA MET A 1 -33.02 -7.83 -4.26
C MET A 1 -32.43 -9.20 -3.97
N LEU A 2 -33.20 -10.27 -4.16
CA LEU A 2 -32.76 -11.66 -4.00
C LEU A 2 -32.77 -12.31 -5.39
N ILE A 3 -31.71 -13.01 -5.75
CA ILE A 3 -31.54 -13.67 -7.06
C ILE A 3 -31.54 -15.18 -6.85
N GLY A 4 -32.40 -15.90 -7.58
CA GLY A 4 -32.54 -17.36 -7.49
C GLY A 4 -32.74 -17.88 -6.07
N ASP A 5 -33.53 -17.16 -5.27
CA ASP A 5 -33.85 -17.43 -3.85
C ASP A 5 -32.65 -17.68 -2.91
N ARG A 6 -31.45 -17.23 -3.32
CA ARG A 6 -30.18 -17.52 -2.61
C ARG A 6 -29.27 -16.32 -2.43
N TYR A 7 -29.14 -15.48 -3.46
CA TYR A 7 -28.11 -14.44 -3.48
C TYR A 7 -28.71 -13.05 -3.25
N ARG A 8 -28.47 -12.47 -2.07
CA ARG A 8 -28.92 -11.11 -1.74
C ARG A 8 -27.93 -10.09 -2.30
N LEU A 9 -28.34 -9.30 -3.28
CA LEU A 9 -27.52 -8.24 -3.86
C LEU A 9 -27.30 -7.11 -2.85
N ASP A 10 -26.03 -6.72 -2.64
CA ASP A 10 -25.60 -5.64 -1.75
C ASP A 10 -25.31 -4.35 -2.54
N GLN A 11 -24.45 -4.41 -3.57
CA GLN A 11 -23.90 -3.22 -4.24
C GLN A 11 -23.51 -3.50 -5.69
N CYS A 12 -23.91 -2.63 -6.62
CA CYS A 12 -23.40 -2.64 -8.00
C CYS A 12 -21.95 -2.13 -7.99
N LEU A 13 -21.05 -2.88 -8.61
CA LEU A 13 -19.61 -2.58 -8.69
C LEU A 13 -19.21 -2.01 -10.05
N SER A 14 -19.80 -2.53 -11.13
CA SER A 14 -19.59 -2.03 -12.48
C SER A 14 -20.74 -2.41 -13.42
N GLN A 15 -20.86 -1.66 -14.52
CA GLN A 15 -21.73 -1.95 -15.65
C GLN A 15 -20.90 -1.80 -16.92
N GLY A 16 -21.10 -2.67 -17.91
CA GLY A 16 -20.34 -2.65 -19.16
C GLY A 16 -20.88 -3.64 -20.17
N ALA A 17 -20.15 -3.87 -21.26
CA ALA A 17 -20.60 -4.70 -22.39
C ALA A 17 -20.83 -6.18 -22.05
N GLN A 18 -20.24 -6.69 -20.97
CA GLN A 18 -20.51 -8.04 -20.41
C GLN A 18 -21.63 -8.02 -19.35
N GLY A 19 -22.48 -6.99 -19.35
CA GLY A 19 -23.51 -6.74 -18.35
C GLY A 19 -22.97 -6.16 -17.03
N SER A 20 -23.70 -6.38 -15.93
CA SER A 20 -23.47 -5.70 -14.64
C SER A 20 -22.90 -6.64 -13.56
N LEU A 21 -21.87 -6.17 -12.85
CA LEU A 21 -21.20 -6.89 -11.77
C LEU A 21 -21.66 -6.35 -10.41
N TRP A 22 -22.04 -7.25 -9.51
CA TRP A 22 -22.58 -6.95 -8.19
C TRP A 22 -21.81 -7.69 -7.10
N ARG A 23 -21.61 -7.04 -5.95
CA ARG A 23 -21.34 -7.73 -4.69
C ARG A 23 -22.67 -8.23 -4.12
N ALA A 24 -22.69 -9.47 -3.66
CA ALA A 24 -23.84 -10.10 -3.04
C ALA A 24 -23.42 -11.01 -1.88
N ARG A 25 -24.42 -11.51 -1.15
CA ARG A 25 -24.27 -12.50 -0.07
C ARG A 25 -25.04 -13.75 -0.39
N ASP A 26 -24.40 -14.90 -0.19
CA ASP A 26 -25.00 -16.22 -0.32
C ASP A 26 -25.68 -16.60 1.00
N GLN A 27 -27.01 -16.53 1.02
CA GLN A 27 -27.80 -16.77 2.23
C GLN A 27 -27.76 -18.24 2.68
N LEU A 28 -27.45 -19.18 1.78
CA LEU A 28 -27.30 -20.60 2.10
C LEU A 28 -25.88 -20.96 2.57
N ALA A 29 -24.89 -20.09 2.30
CA ALA A 29 -23.51 -20.22 2.76
C ALA A 29 -23.18 -19.22 3.90
N GLY A 30 -24.14 -18.97 4.80
CA GLY A 30 -23.92 -18.16 6.00
C GLY A 30 -23.67 -16.67 5.73
N ASP A 31 -24.35 -16.10 4.73
CA ASP A 31 -24.16 -14.71 4.26
C ASP A 31 -22.72 -14.42 3.73
N GLY A 32 -22.02 -15.48 3.29
CA GLY A 32 -20.71 -15.40 2.66
C GLY A 32 -20.71 -14.51 1.40
N LEU A 33 -19.66 -13.70 1.24
CA LEU A 33 -19.56 -12.76 0.12
C LEU A 33 -19.27 -13.48 -1.21
N VAL A 34 -19.99 -13.07 -2.24
CA VAL A 34 -19.81 -13.52 -3.63
C VAL A 34 -19.89 -12.33 -4.60
N ALA A 35 -19.33 -12.51 -5.79
CA ALA A 35 -19.53 -11.60 -6.92
C ALA A 35 -20.47 -12.24 -7.95
N LEU A 36 -21.52 -11.52 -8.34
CA LEU A 36 -22.51 -11.94 -9.33
C LEU A 36 -22.43 -11.05 -10.56
N ARG A 37 -22.22 -11.64 -11.74
CA ARG A 37 -22.29 -10.93 -13.02
C ARG A 37 -23.60 -11.29 -13.73
N ARG A 38 -24.51 -10.33 -13.84
CA ARG A 38 -25.69 -10.41 -14.72
C ARG A 38 -25.22 -10.21 -16.16
N LEU A 39 -25.48 -11.16 -17.04
CA LEU A 39 -25.16 -11.02 -18.46
C LEU A 39 -26.15 -10.07 -19.16
N GLU A 40 -25.67 -9.40 -20.20
CA GLU A 40 -26.49 -8.55 -21.07
C GLU A 40 -27.36 -9.42 -21.99
N PRO A 41 -28.62 -9.03 -22.34
CA PRO A 41 -29.50 -9.89 -23.15
C PRO A 41 -29.00 -10.20 -24.56
N SER A 42 -28.03 -9.45 -25.08
CA SER A 42 -27.37 -9.70 -26.37
C SER A 42 -26.34 -10.85 -26.34
N ILE A 43 -26.01 -11.37 -25.15
CA ILE A 43 -25.04 -12.44 -24.93
C ILE A 43 -25.72 -13.80 -25.10
N ASP A 44 -25.16 -14.68 -25.93
CA ASP A 44 -25.60 -16.08 -26.05
C ASP A 44 -25.42 -16.80 -24.70
N GLN A 45 -26.54 -16.97 -23.99
CA GLN A 45 -26.59 -17.62 -22.68
C GLN A 45 -26.19 -19.10 -22.77
N ALA A 46 -26.52 -19.82 -23.84
CA ALA A 46 -26.20 -21.23 -23.99
C ALA A 46 -24.69 -21.45 -24.18
N ALA A 47 -24.05 -20.62 -25.02
CA ALA A 47 -22.60 -20.66 -25.20
C ALA A 47 -21.85 -20.17 -23.95
N ALA A 48 -22.38 -19.15 -23.26
CA ALA A 48 -21.83 -18.69 -21.98
C ALA A 48 -21.86 -19.80 -20.91
N LEU A 49 -22.98 -20.52 -20.78
CA LEU A 49 -23.13 -21.68 -19.88
C LEU A 49 -22.13 -22.80 -20.21
N ALA A 50 -22.00 -23.18 -21.49
CA ALA A 50 -21.08 -24.23 -21.92
C ALA A 50 -19.61 -23.89 -21.59
N ARG A 51 -19.21 -22.63 -21.80
CA ARG A 51 -17.87 -22.13 -21.44
C ARG A 51 -17.68 -22.01 -19.93
N TRP A 52 -18.70 -21.57 -19.20
CA TRP A 52 -18.68 -21.49 -17.74
C TRP A 52 -18.47 -22.87 -17.11
N GLY A 53 -19.21 -23.89 -17.56
CA GLY A 53 -19.07 -25.26 -17.07
C GLY A 53 -17.65 -25.83 -17.22
N ARG A 54 -16.94 -25.51 -18.32
CA ARG A 54 -15.50 -25.84 -18.45
C ARG A 54 -14.64 -25.08 -17.44
N LEU A 55 -14.86 -23.76 -17.29
CA LEU A 55 -14.11 -22.92 -16.35
C LEU A 55 -14.31 -23.32 -14.87
N GLN A 56 -15.48 -23.86 -14.49
CA GLN A 56 -15.73 -24.38 -13.14
C GLN A 56 -14.79 -25.54 -12.74
N GLY A 57 -14.24 -26.28 -13.72
CA GLY A 57 -13.24 -27.33 -13.49
C GLY A 57 -11.81 -26.82 -13.21
N VAL A 58 -11.55 -25.52 -13.40
CA VAL A 58 -10.23 -24.92 -13.20
C VAL A 58 -9.96 -24.71 -11.70
N LEU A 59 -8.96 -25.42 -11.17
CA LEU A 59 -8.52 -25.28 -9.78
C LEU A 59 -7.12 -24.64 -9.74
N HIS A 60 -7.04 -23.35 -9.41
CA HIS A 60 -5.78 -22.63 -9.25
C HIS A 60 -5.91 -21.54 -8.18
N PRO A 61 -4.92 -21.29 -7.29
CA PRO A 61 -5.02 -20.29 -6.21
C PRO A 61 -5.17 -18.83 -6.67
N GLN A 62 -4.95 -18.56 -7.96
CA GLN A 62 -5.11 -17.26 -8.62
C GLN A 62 -6.31 -17.23 -9.59
N VAL A 63 -7.20 -18.22 -9.49
CA VAL A 63 -8.50 -18.30 -10.18
C VAL A 63 -9.59 -18.43 -9.11
N PRO A 64 -10.53 -17.48 -8.99
CA PRO A 64 -11.63 -17.57 -8.04
C PRO A 64 -12.49 -18.80 -8.34
N ARG A 65 -12.99 -19.49 -7.31
CA ARG A 65 -13.93 -20.59 -7.53
C ARG A 65 -15.21 -20.09 -8.19
N LEU A 66 -15.64 -20.77 -9.24
CA LEU A 66 -16.84 -20.45 -10.00
C LEU A 66 -18.01 -21.31 -9.51
N GLY A 67 -19.02 -20.65 -8.96
CA GLY A 67 -20.27 -21.27 -8.52
C GLY A 67 -21.20 -21.59 -9.70
N SER A 68 -22.25 -22.36 -9.41
CA SER A 68 -23.28 -22.66 -10.41
C SER A 68 -23.93 -21.36 -10.92
N PRO A 69 -24.13 -21.24 -12.24
CA PRO A 69 -24.88 -20.13 -12.80
C PRO A 69 -26.35 -20.19 -12.39
N VAL A 70 -27.01 -19.03 -12.34
CA VAL A 70 -28.39 -18.87 -11.86
C VAL A 70 -29.22 -18.19 -12.94
N GLN A 71 -30.33 -18.81 -13.32
CA GLN A 71 -31.36 -18.18 -14.14
C GLN A 71 -32.34 -17.45 -13.21
N ASP A 72 -32.60 -16.17 -13.49
CA ASP A 72 -33.56 -15.34 -12.74
C ASP A 72 -34.38 -14.52 -13.73
N GLY A 73 -35.58 -14.99 -14.05
CA GLY A 73 -36.33 -14.56 -15.23
C GLY A 73 -35.53 -14.79 -16.52
N ASP A 74 -35.54 -13.81 -17.41
CA ASP A 74 -34.80 -13.86 -18.69
C ASP A 74 -33.27 -13.60 -18.52
N ALA A 75 -32.82 -13.26 -17.32
CA ALA A 75 -31.43 -12.90 -17.05
C ALA A 75 -30.62 -14.09 -16.49
N LEU A 76 -29.49 -14.38 -17.16
CA LEU A 76 -28.49 -15.30 -16.66
C LEU A 76 -27.48 -14.58 -15.76
N TRP A 77 -27.23 -15.13 -14.57
CA TRP A 77 -26.29 -14.63 -13.58
C TRP A 77 -25.16 -15.64 -13.36
N LEU A 78 -23.92 -15.18 -13.48
CA LEU A 78 -22.72 -15.98 -13.24
C LEU A 78 -22.16 -15.66 -11.85
N VAL A 79 -21.97 -16.69 -11.03
CA VAL A 79 -21.60 -16.56 -9.61
C VAL A 79 -20.14 -16.94 -9.38
N ARG A 80 -19.32 -16.06 -8.80
CA ARG A 80 -17.95 -16.42 -8.38
C ARG A 80 -17.64 -16.02 -6.95
N GLU A 81 -16.63 -16.68 -6.40
CA GLU A 81 -16.01 -16.36 -5.12
C GLU A 81 -15.62 -14.87 -5.06
N TRP A 82 -15.92 -14.22 -3.93
CA TRP A 82 -15.47 -12.87 -3.66
C TRP A 82 -13.97 -12.84 -3.37
N GLN A 83 -13.23 -11.92 -4.01
CA GLN A 83 -11.81 -11.73 -3.75
C GLN A 83 -11.59 -10.32 -3.18
N GLY A 84 -11.04 -10.26 -1.96
CA GLY A 84 -10.62 -9.00 -1.33
C GLY A 84 -9.30 -8.52 -1.92
N GLY A 85 -9.26 -7.29 -2.41
CA GLY A 85 -8.09 -6.72 -3.07
C GLY A 85 -8.42 -5.44 -3.84
N ARG A 86 -7.46 -5.00 -4.65
CA ARG A 86 -7.62 -3.89 -5.61
C ARG A 86 -7.29 -4.36 -7.01
N THR A 87 -8.03 -3.89 -8.01
CA THR A 87 -7.68 -4.17 -9.41
C THR A 87 -6.39 -3.45 -9.79
N TYR A 88 -5.64 -3.99 -10.75
CA TYR A 88 -4.45 -3.31 -11.27
C TYR A 88 -4.81 -1.97 -11.91
N GLN A 89 -6.03 -1.83 -12.46
CA GLN A 89 -6.62 -0.56 -12.88
C GLN A 89 -6.71 0.46 -11.73
N GLN A 90 -7.29 0.08 -10.58
CA GLN A 90 -7.34 0.93 -9.38
C GLN A 90 -5.93 1.26 -8.85
N LEU A 91 -4.98 0.35 -8.99
CA LEU A 91 -3.58 0.60 -8.62
C LEU A 91 -2.88 1.56 -9.58
N ILE A 92 -3.19 1.57 -10.87
CA ILE A 92 -2.75 2.59 -11.84
C ILE A 92 -3.30 3.95 -11.42
N GLU A 93 -4.60 4.05 -11.15
CA GLU A 93 -5.27 5.30 -10.75
C GLU A 93 -4.63 5.92 -9.49
N VAL A 94 -4.50 5.13 -8.42
CA VAL A 94 -3.87 5.57 -7.15
C VAL A 94 -2.39 5.93 -7.31
N ARG A 95 -1.68 5.37 -8.30
CA ARG A 95 -0.29 5.75 -8.62
C ARG A 95 -0.23 7.00 -9.49
N ALA A 96 -1.15 7.18 -10.44
CA ALA A 96 -1.24 8.35 -11.30
C ALA A 96 -1.51 9.63 -10.49
N GLU A 97 -2.36 9.56 -9.46
CA GLU A 97 -2.55 10.64 -8.46
C GLU A 97 -1.22 11.10 -7.83
N ARG A 98 -0.26 10.19 -7.70
CA ARG A 98 1.07 10.40 -7.08
C ARG A 98 2.18 10.63 -8.12
N GLN A 99 1.83 10.76 -9.40
CA GLN A 99 2.76 10.81 -10.54
C GLN A 99 3.75 9.63 -10.54
N MET A 100 3.28 8.44 -10.17
CA MET A 100 4.03 7.18 -10.21
C MET A 100 3.45 6.19 -11.23
N VAL A 101 4.26 5.21 -11.60
CA VAL A 101 3.91 4.06 -12.44
C VAL A 101 4.42 2.76 -11.78
N PHE A 102 4.30 1.61 -12.44
CA PHE A 102 4.90 0.37 -11.94
C PHE A 102 6.37 0.28 -12.34
N GLY A 103 7.21 -0.20 -11.41
CA GLY A 103 8.62 -0.49 -11.69
C GLY A 103 8.79 -1.75 -12.54
N ALA A 104 9.90 -1.83 -13.28
CA ALA A 104 10.25 -3.00 -14.10
C ALA A 104 10.21 -4.31 -13.31
N GLY A 105 10.73 -4.32 -12.07
CA GLY A 105 10.70 -5.50 -11.20
C GLY A 105 9.29 -5.91 -10.74
N GLU A 106 8.38 -4.96 -10.51
CA GLU A 106 6.99 -5.27 -10.15
C GLU A 106 6.26 -5.95 -11.31
N VAL A 107 6.48 -5.46 -12.53
CA VAL A 107 5.83 -5.99 -13.74
C VAL A 107 6.43 -7.33 -14.16
N LEU A 108 7.75 -7.51 -14.02
CA LEU A 108 8.39 -8.82 -14.19
C LEU A 108 7.83 -9.86 -13.20
N LEU A 109 7.66 -9.48 -11.92
CA LEU A 109 7.08 -10.37 -10.91
C LEU A 109 5.62 -10.72 -11.25
N LEU A 110 4.81 -9.74 -11.64
CA LEU A 110 3.43 -9.95 -12.09
C LEU A 110 3.34 -10.92 -13.27
N VAL A 111 4.16 -10.73 -14.32
CA VAL A 111 4.19 -11.59 -15.51
C VAL A 111 4.60 -13.03 -15.12
N ARG A 112 5.63 -13.18 -14.28
CA ARG A 112 6.05 -14.49 -13.73
C ARG A 112 4.96 -15.18 -12.90
N GLN A 113 4.10 -14.42 -12.22
CA GLN A 113 3.00 -14.94 -11.43
C GLN A 113 1.74 -15.24 -12.25
N LEU A 114 1.55 -14.63 -13.42
CA LEU A 114 0.39 -14.86 -14.29
C LEU A 114 0.60 -15.96 -15.33
N LEU A 115 1.81 -16.11 -15.87
CA LEU A 115 2.12 -17.13 -16.87
C LEU A 115 1.84 -18.58 -16.43
N PRO A 116 2.05 -19.01 -15.16
CA PRO A 116 1.61 -20.32 -14.69
C PRO A 116 0.10 -20.50 -14.74
N VAL A 117 -0.67 -19.46 -14.41
CA VAL A 117 -2.15 -19.48 -14.45
C VAL A 117 -2.63 -19.63 -15.89
N LEU A 118 -2.04 -18.88 -16.82
CA LEU A 118 -2.33 -18.99 -18.25
C LEU A 118 -1.95 -20.37 -18.80
N ALA A 119 -0.82 -20.94 -18.39
CA ALA A 119 -0.44 -22.30 -18.80
C ALA A 119 -1.46 -23.37 -18.35
N VAL A 120 -2.05 -23.24 -17.15
CA VAL A 120 -3.13 -24.12 -16.68
C VAL A 120 -4.40 -23.96 -17.51
N LEU A 121 -4.81 -22.73 -17.82
CA LEU A 121 -5.98 -22.45 -18.65
C LEU A 121 -5.78 -22.97 -20.09
N HIS A 122 -4.66 -22.62 -20.71
CA HIS A 122 -4.31 -23.01 -22.08
C HIS A 122 -4.17 -24.52 -22.24
N GLY A 123 -3.64 -25.21 -21.22
CA GLY A 123 -3.56 -26.67 -21.17
C GLY A 123 -4.92 -27.38 -21.10
N GLN A 124 -5.99 -26.66 -20.76
CA GLN A 124 -7.38 -27.13 -20.82
C GLN A 124 -8.14 -26.58 -22.04
N GLU A 125 -7.42 -26.02 -23.03
CA GLU A 125 -7.94 -25.29 -24.20
C GLU A 125 -8.84 -24.09 -23.84
N LEU A 126 -8.66 -23.53 -22.63
CA LEU A 126 -9.39 -22.35 -22.17
C LEU A 126 -8.51 -21.12 -22.34
N VAL A 127 -8.96 -20.19 -23.18
CA VAL A 127 -8.37 -18.85 -23.34
C VAL A 127 -9.09 -17.89 -22.38
N HIS A 128 -8.39 -16.94 -21.76
CA HIS A 128 -8.99 -15.92 -20.89
C HIS A 128 -9.85 -14.94 -21.70
N GLY A 129 -9.31 -14.40 -22.79
CA GLY A 129 -10.02 -13.64 -23.82
C GLY A 129 -10.25 -12.15 -23.52
N ASP A 130 -10.16 -11.72 -22.25
CA ASP A 130 -10.28 -10.31 -21.84
C ASP A 130 -9.27 -9.98 -20.72
N LEU A 131 -7.98 -10.24 -20.94
CA LEU A 131 -6.93 -9.99 -19.94
C LEU A 131 -6.50 -8.52 -19.98
N CYS A 132 -6.80 -7.77 -18.92
CA CYS A 132 -6.48 -6.35 -18.79
C CYS A 132 -6.32 -5.95 -17.30
N PRO A 133 -5.81 -4.75 -16.97
CA PRO A 133 -5.66 -4.27 -15.59
C PRO A 133 -6.96 -4.26 -14.75
N ALA A 134 -8.13 -4.13 -15.38
CA ALA A 134 -9.42 -4.16 -14.67
C ALA A 134 -9.82 -5.57 -14.23
N ASN A 135 -9.47 -6.58 -15.04
CA ASN A 135 -9.74 -8.00 -14.79
C ASN A 135 -8.60 -8.72 -14.04
N LEU A 136 -7.60 -7.96 -13.57
CA LEU A 136 -6.53 -8.44 -12.70
C LEU A 136 -6.68 -7.79 -11.32
N LEU A 137 -6.78 -8.60 -10.26
CA LEU A 137 -6.88 -8.13 -8.88
C LEU A 137 -5.67 -8.56 -8.07
N ARG A 138 -5.00 -7.61 -7.42
CA ARG A 138 -3.99 -7.89 -6.39
C ARG A 138 -4.72 -8.18 -5.09
N ARG A 139 -4.66 -9.42 -4.63
CA ARG A 139 -5.36 -9.90 -3.43
C ARG A 139 -4.71 -9.35 -2.16
N ASP A 140 -5.53 -8.94 -1.19
CA ASP A 140 -5.03 -8.30 0.04
C ASP A 140 -4.40 -9.30 1.03
N SER A 141 -4.80 -10.58 1.01
CA SER A 141 -4.34 -11.59 1.98
C SER A 141 -2.90 -12.07 1.76
N ASP A 142 -2.43 -12.11 0.52
CA ASP A 142 -1.12 -12.64 0.14
C ASP A 142 -0.38 -11.79 -0.92
N GLY A 143 -1.03 -10.77 -1.48
CA GLY A 143 -0.45 -9.92 -2.52
C GLY A 143 -0.38 -10.54 -3.92
N LEU A 144 -0.92 -11.74 -4.13
CA LEU A 144 -0.87 -12.42 -5.43
C LEU A 144 -1.86 -11.79 -6.43
N PRO A 145 -1.55 -11.78 -7.74
CA PRO A 145 -2.46 -11.36 -8.79
C PRO A 145 -3.45 -12.50 -9.12
N VAL A 146 -4.73 -12.19 -9.08
CA VAL A 146 -5.86 -13.09 -9.33
C VAL A 146 -6.54 -12.67 -10.62
N LEU A 147 -6.76 -13.61 -11.54
CA LEU A 147 -7.52 -13.40 -12.77
C LEU A 147 -9.02 -13.38 -12.45
N LEU A 148 -9.71 -12.33 -12.87
CA LEU A 148 -11.15 -12.14 -12.73
C LEU A 148 -11.81 -12.10 -14.11
N ASP A 149 -13.12 -12.33 -14.14
CA ASP A 149 -14.01 -11.94 -15.26
C ASP A 149 -13.49 -12.31 -16.65
N TYR A 150 -13.48 -13.62 -16.92
CA TYR A 150 -13.16 -14.21 -18.21
C TYR A 150 -13.99 -13.60 -19.33
N GLY A 151 -13.35 -13.30 -20.47
CA GLY A 151 -14.03 -12.88 -21.70
C GLY A 151 -15.04 -13.94 -22.12
N LEU A 152 -16.33 -13.64 -21.93
CA LEU A 152 -17.45 -14.55 -22.11
C LEU A 152 -18.44 -13.97 -23.12
N VAL A 153 -18.24 -14.26 -24.41
CA VAL A 153 -19.31 -14.68 -25.33
C VAL A 153 -18.72 -15.52 -26.47
N ALA A 154 -19.52 -16.44 -27.03
CA ALA A 154 -19.27 -16.97 -28.37
C ALA A 154 -19.98 -16.09 -29.42
N GLY A 155 -19.47 -16.07 -30.66
CA GLY A 155 -20.13 -15.37 -31.78
C GLY A 155 -19.91 -13.84 -31.85
N GLY A 156 -19.47 -13.20 -30.77
CA GLY A 156 -19.05 -11.79 -30.79
C GLY A 156 -18.10 -11.50 -29.63
N VAL A 157 -16.86 -11.12 -29.92
CA VAL A 157 -15.83 -11.02 -28.88
C VAL A 157 -15.94 -9.70 -28.12
N VAL A 158 -16.51 -9.76 -26.91
CA VAL A 158 -16.54 -8.60 -26.00
C VAL A 158 -15.19 -8.48 -25.30
N VAL A 159 -14.26 -7.72 -25.92
CA VAL A 159 -12.94 -7.40 -25.35
C VAL A 159 -12.87 -5.95 -24.90
N THR A 160 -12.11 -5.70 -23.83
CA THR A 160 -11.58 -4.37 -23.51
C THR A 160 -10.75 -3.82 -24.69
N PRO A 161 -11.13 -2.69 -25.31
CA PRO A 161 -10.44 -2.15 -26.48
C PRO A 161 -8.94 -1.91 -26.25
N GLY A 162 -8.13 -2.25 -27.26
CA GLY A 162 -6.68 -2.01 -27.26
C GLY A 162 -5.81 -3.06 -26.56
N TYR A 163 -6.37 -4.01 -25.82
CA TYR A 163 -5.60 -5.12 -25.21
C TYR A 163 -5.51 -6.36 -26.11
N ALA A 164 -6.58 -6.67 -26.84
CA ALA A 164 -6.58 -7.76 -27.80
C ALA A 164 -5.78 -7.44 -29.07
N PRO A 165 -5.20 -8.48 -29.71
CA PRO A 165 -4.67 -8.36 -31.06
C PRO A 165 -5.81 -8.14 -32.08
N PRO A 166 -5.59 -7.34 -33.15
CA PRO A 166 -6.63 -7.02 -34.14
C PRO A 166 -7.14 -8.24 -34.91
N GLU A 167 -6.35 -9.33 -34.96
CA GLU A 167 -6.76 -10.61 -35.53
C GLU A 167 -7.96 -11.22 -34.78
N LEU A 168 -8.17 -10.92 -33.49
CA LEU A 168 -9.33 -11.40 -32.72
C LEU A 168 -10.66 -10.79 -33.17
N ALA A 169 -10.65 -9.64 -33.85
CA ALA A 169 -11.84 -9.08 -34.49
C ALA A 169 -12.21 -9.81 -35.80
N HIS A 170 -11.28 -10.57 -36.37
CA HIS A 170 -11.42 -11.30 -37.64
C HIS A 170 -11.49 -12.82 -37.43
N SER A 171 -11.03 -13.34 -36.28
CA SER A 171 -11.07 -14.76 -35.95
C SER A 171 -12.42 -15.15 -35.34
N SER A 172 -12.95 -16.30 -35.75
CA SER A 172 -14.16 -16.88 -35.17
C SER A 172 -13.89 -17.65 -33.86
N ARG A 173 -12.62 -17.76 -33.43
CA ARG A 173 -12.21 -18.39 -32.17
C ARG A 173 -11.02 -17.64 -31.54
N PRO A 174 -11.04 -17.38 -30.21
CA PRO A 174 -9.87 -16.87 -29.50
C PRO A 174 -8.83 -17.99 -29.31
N GLU A 175 -7.55 -17.62 -29.31
CA GLU A 175 -6.41 -18.54 -29.16
C GLU A 175 -5.52 -18.18 -27.98
N ALA A 176 -4.79 -19.16 -27.44
CA ALA A 176 -3.89 -19.00 -26.28
C ALA A 176 -2.84 -17.87 -26.44
N TRP A 177 -2.34 -17.64 -27.66
CA TRP A 177 -1.37 -16.58 -27.93
C TRP A 177 -1.95 -15.17 -27.72
N MET A 178 -3.26 -15.01 -27.83
CA MET A 178 -3.94 -13.71 -27.70
C MET A 178 -3.94 -13.23 -26.24
N ASP A 179 -3.99 -14.15 -25.26
CA ASP A 179 -3.78 -13.82 -23.85
C ASP A 179 -2.35 -13.38 -23.57
N LEU A 180 -1.36 -13.96 -24.27
CA LEU A 180 0.05 -13.56 -24.14
C LEU A 180 0.27 -12.16 -24.70
N HIS A 181 -0.34 -11.82 -25.84
CA HIS A 181 -0.37 -10.46 -26.38
C HIS A 181 -1.01 -9.49 -25.37
N ALA A 182 -2.20 -9.81 -24.86
CA ALA A 182 -2.91 -9.00 -23.88
C ALA A 182 -2.12 -8.80 -22.56
N LEU A 183 -1.34 -9.81 -22.14
CA LEU A 183 -0.42 -9.71 -21.00
C LEU A 183 0.76 -8.78 -21.30
N GLY A 184 1.29 -8.82 -22.52
CA GLY A 184 2.28 -7.86 -23.02
C GLY A 184 1.76 -6.42 -22.99
N VAL A 185 0.55 -6.17 -23.52
CA VAL A 185 -0.06 -4.83 -23.50
C VAL A 185 -0.31 -4.36 -22.06
N THR A 186 -0.84 -5.25 -21.21
CA THR A 186 -1.04 -4.99 -19.78
C THR A 186 0.28 -4.59 -19.09
N ALA A 187 1.38 -5.25 -19.39
CA ALA A 187 2.70 -4.88 -18.87
C ALA A 187 3.13 -3.47 -19.32
N LEU A 188 2.96 -3.12 -20.60
CA LEU A 188 3.30 -1.78 -21.09
C LEU A 188 2.44 -0.67 -20.46
N VAL A 189 1.13 -0.93 -20.28
CA VAL A 189 0.19 -0.02 -19.59
C VAL A 189 0.61 0.22 -18.15
N LEU A 190 1.04 -0.82 -17.42
CA LEU A 190 1.49 -0.70 -16.03
C LEU A 190 2.80 0.11 -15.90
N LEU A 191 3.74 -0.10 -16.82
CA LEU A 191 5.04 0.57 -16.84
C LEU A 191 4.97 2.05 -17.25
N SER A 192 3.95 2.44 -18.03
CA SER A 192 3.75 3.82 -18.52
C SER A 192 2.71 4.61 -17.73
N GLY A 193 1.71 3.92 -17.16
CA GLY A 193 0.48 4.56 -16.67
C GLY A 193 -0.34 5.22 -17.78
N ASP A 194 -0.20 4.75 -19.02
CA ASP A 194 -0.93 5.24 -20.20
C ASP A 194 -1.87 4.19 -20.79
N ALA A 195 -2.92 4.66 -21.46
CA ALA A 195 -3.88 3.78 -22.14
C ALA A 195 -3.23 3.11 -23.38
N PRO A 196 -3.67 1.89 -23.77
CA PRO A 196 -3.10 1.19 -24.93
C PRO A 196 -3.05 2.03 -26.21
N ALA A 197 -4.09 2.84 -26.47
CA ALA A 197 -4.18 3.69 -27.66
C ALA A 197 -3.13 4.83 -27.70
N THR A 198 -2.51 5.18 -26.57
CA THR A 198 -1.41 6.16 -26.49
C THR A 198 -0.05 5.49 -26.74
N LEU A 199 0.05 4.19 -26.41
CA LEU A 199 1.26 3.38 -26.55
C LEU A 199 1.38 2.75 -27.94
N LEU A 200 0.26 2.45 -28.61
CA LEU A 200 0.26 1.98 -29.98
C LEU A 200 0.46 3.16 -30.95
N ASP A 201 1.50 3.10 -31.77
CA ASP A 201 1.73 4.10 -32.81
C ASP A 201 0.73 3.90 -33.97
N PRO A 202 -0.09 4.91 -34.32
CA PRO A 202 -1.20 4.74 -35.27
C PRO A 202 -0.77 4.62 -36.74
N VAL A 203 0.49 4.94 -37.06
CA VAL A 203 1.02 4.87 -38.44
C VAL A 203 1.77 3.56 -38.66
N THR A 204 2.62 3.18 -37.71
CA THR A 204 3.48 1.99 -37.82
C THR A 204 2.87 0.73 -37.21
N ALA A 205 1.78 0.87 -36.43
CA ALA A 205 1.19 -0.19 -35.61
C ALA A 205 2.20 -0.87 -34.65
N GLN A 206 3.25 -0.14 -34.25
CA GLN A 206 4.25 -0.61 -33.30
C GLN A 206 3.95 -0.09 -31.89
N TRP A 207 4.23 -0.93 -30.89
CA TRP A 207 4.11 -0.57 -29.48
C TRP A 207 5.33 0.27 -29.05
N ARG A 208 5.07 1.46 -28.51
CA ARG A 208 6.08 2.34 -27.91
C ARG A 208 6.50 1.75 -26.56
N MET A 209 7.80 1.49 -26.41
CA MET A 209 8.35 0.93 -25.18
C MET A 209 8.47 2.01 -24.10
N PRO A 210 7.92 1.80 -22.88
CA PRO A 210 8.02 2.76 -21.77
C PRO A 210 9.48 3.01 -21.36
N ALA A 211 9.81 4.26 -21.01
CA ALA A 211 11.18 4.64 -20.59
C ALA A 211 11.70 3.86 -19.38
N ALA A 212 10.82 3.30 -18.54
CA ALA A 212 11.18 2.40 -17.44
C ALA A 212 11.86 1.09 -17.88
N LEU A 213 11.82 0.74 -19.17
CA LEU A 213 12.51 -0.42 -19.74
C LEU A 213 13.89 -0.09 -20.35
N SER A 214 14.25 1.20 -20.49
CA SER A 214 15.51 1.60 -21.15
C SER A 214 16.77 1.13 -20.42
N THR A 215 16.67 0.80 -19.12
CA THR A 215 17.76 0.19 -18.33
C THR A 215 17.72 -1.34 -18.30
N GLU A 216 16.67 -1.96 -18.85
CA GLU A 216 16.37 -3.40 -18.74
C GLU A 216 16.14 -4.04 -20.13
N PRO A 217 17.16 -4.05 -21.02
CA PRO A 217 16.99 -4.42 -22.43
C PRO A 217 16.48 -5.85 -22.64
N ASP A 218 16.90 -6.80 -21.80
CA ASP A 218 16.44 -8.19 -21.89
C ASP A 218 14.96 -8.34 -21.52
N LEU A 219 14.49 -7.59 -20.52
CA LEU A 219 13.06 -7.51 -20.18
C LEU A 219 12.27 -6.83 -21.31
N GLN A 220 12.79 -5.76 -21.89
CA GLN A 220 12.19 -5.07 -23.03
C GLN A 220 12.00 -6.03 -24.21
N ASN A 221 13.06 -6.74 -24.61
CA ASN A 221 13.03 -7.71 -25.71
C ASN A 221 12.04 -8.86 -25.44
N THR A 222 11.98 -9.35 -24.19
CA THR A 222 11.09 -10.45 -23.79
C THR A 222 9.62 -10.01 -23.75
N LEU A 223 9.34 -8.79 -23.27
CA LEU A 223 8.00 -8.18 -23.34
C LEU A 223 7.57 -7.90 -24.79
N GLN A 224 8.48 -7.37 -25.63
CA GLN A 224 8.21 -7.16 -27.05
C GLN A 224 7.88 -8.47 -27.77
N ARG A 225 8.48 -9.60 -27.34
CA ARG A 225 8.18 -10.93 -27.88
C ARG A 225 6.77 -11.45 -27.52
N LEU A 226 6.18 -11.04 -26.39
CA LEU A 226 4.76 -11.31 -26.10
C LEU A 226 3.82 -10.61 -27.09
N LEU A 227 4.22 -9.44 -27.61
CA LEU A 227 3.43 -8.61 -28.52
C LEU A 227 3.56 -9.03 -29.99
N GLN A 228 4.40 -10.02 -30.30
CA GLN A 228 4.60 -10.47 -31.68
C GLN A 228 3.39 -11.25 -32.20
N ARG A 229 3.00 -10.91 -33.43
CA ARG A 229 1.83 -11.51 -34.11
C ARG A 229 2.22 -12.74 -34.92
N GLN A 230 3.38 -12.71 -35.57
CA GLN A 230 3.88 -13.78 -36.44
C GLN A 230 4.25 -15.04 -35.61
N PRO A 231 3.76 -16.25 -35.96
CA PRO A 231 3.94 -17.47 -35.16
C PRO A 231 5.39 -17.86 -34.89
N ASP A 232 6.30 -17.59 -35.82
CA ASP A 232 7.74 -17.83 -35.76
C ASP A 232 8.48 -16.87 -34.81
N GLN A 233 7.94 -15.67 -34.59
CA GLN A 233 8.57 -14.63 -33.77
C GLN A 233 8.04 -14.59 -32.33
N ARG A 234 6.77 -14.96 -32.13
CA ARG A 234 6.12 -14.95 -30.82
C ARG A 234 6.52 -16.13 -29.92
N PHE A 235 5.94 -16.21 -28.73
CA PHE A 235 6.00 -17.41 -27.90
C PHE A 235 4.94 -18.42 -28.34
N ALA A 236 5.31 -19.69 -28.45
CA ALA A 236 4.40 -20.77 -28.82
C ALA A 236 3.43 -21.16 -27.69
N SER A 237 3.79 -20.91 -26.42
CA SER A 237 2.96 -21.22 -25.25
C SER A 237 3.32 -20.37 -24.03
N ALA A 238 2.39 -20.27 -23.08
CA ALA A 238 2.62 -19.63 -21.78
C ALA A 238 3.79 -20.26 -21.01
N SER A 239 4.00 -21.58 -21.13
CA SER A 239 5.13 -22.28 -20.53
C SER A 239 6.48 -21.87 -21.15
N GLN A 240 6.55 -21.69 -22.48
CA GLN A 240 7.75 -21.20 -23.14
C GLN A 240 8.07 -19.76 -22.73
N ALA A 241 7.04 -18.91 -22.65
CA ALA A 241 7.18 -17.56 -22.12
C ALA A 241 7.68 -17.59 -20.66
N LEU A 242 7.10 -18.44 -19.81
CA LEU A 242 7.50 -18.55 -18.40
C LEU A 242 9.00 -18.87 -18.25
N THR A 243 9.53 -19.82 -19.00
CA THR A 243 10.96 -20.15 -19.00
C THR A 243 11.82 -18.95 -19.38
N ALA A 244 11.43 -18.20 -20.43
CA ALA A 244 12.15 -16.99 -20.83
C ALA A 244 12.09 -15.89 -19.75
N PHE A 245 10.91 -15.63 -19.19
CA PHE A 245 10.76 -14.64 -18.11
C PHE A 245 11.46 -15.08 -16.81
N GLN A 246 11.58 -16.38 -16.51
CA GLN A 246 12.31 -16.88 -15.35
C GLN A 246 13.84 -16.71 -15.47
N ALA A 247 14.38 -16.76 -16.69
CA ALA A 247 15.81 -16.59 -16.94
C ALA A 247 16.33 -15.15 -16.73
N LEU A 248 15.44 -14.15 -16.75
CA LEU A 248 15.80 -12.74 -16.53
C LEU A 248 16.31 -12.48 -15.11
N ALA A 249 17.24 -11.54 -14.95
CA ALA A 249 17.54 -10.98 -13.64
C ALA A 249 16.33 -10.21 -13.08
N MET A 250 16.25 -10.04 -11.76
CA MET A 250 15.32 -9.07 -11.18
C MET A 250 15.95 -7.66 -11.26
N PRO A 251 15.28 -6.67 -11.87
CA PRO A 251 15.71 -5.27 -11.85
C PRO A 251 15.94 -4.76 -10.42
N GLU A 252 16.90 -3.85 -10.25
CA GLU A 252 17.17 -3.24 -8.93
C GLU A 252 15.94 -2.48 -8.39
N SER A 253 15.14 -1.89 -9.29
CA SER A 253 13.86 -1.25 -8.93
C SER A 253 12.70 -2.25 -8.91
N THR A 254 12.34 -2.67 -7.71
CA THR A 254 11.26 -3.64 -7.42
C THR A 254 9.99 -2.98 -6.87
N GLY A 255 9.89 -1.65 -6.90
CA GLY A 255 8.74 -0.88 -6.40
C GLY A 255 8.26 0.21 -7.36
N PRO A 256 7.27 1.02 -6.95
CA PRO A 256 6.74 2.11 -7.77
C PRO A 256 7.84 3.12 -8.14
N VAL A 257 7.88 3.53 -9.40
CA VAL A 257 8.82 4.53 -9.92
C VAL A 257 8.10 5.82 -10.31
N ALA A 258 8.81 6.94 -10.25
CA ALA A 258 8.28 8.22 -10.70
C ALA A 258 8.04 8.22 -12.22
N ARG A 259 6.96 8.85 -12.67
CA ARG A 259 6.60 8.95 -14.08
C ARG A 259 7.49 9.99 -14.77
N ALA A 260 8.33 9.55 -15.71
CA ALA A 260 9.37 10.40 -16.31
C ALA A 260 8.83 11.64 -17.05
N ASP A 261 7.70 11.51 -17.74
CA ASP A 261 7.29 12.45 -18.81
C ASP A 261 6.56 13.73 -18.35
N ARG A 262 6.49 14.00 -17.04
CA ARG A 262 5.79 15.21 -16.52
C ARG A 262 6.63 16.14 -15.65
N THR A 263 7.95 15.95 -15.63
CA THR A 263 8.85 16.97 -15.09
C THR A 263 9.02 18.09 -16.12
N VAL A 264 8.01 18.96 -16.26
CA VAL A 264 8.23 20.28 -16.88
C VAL A 264 9.13 21.07 -15.94
N VAL A 265 10.43 20.93 -16.12
CA VAL A 265 11.39 21.80 -15.44
C VAL A 265 11.19 23.18 -16.02
N LEU A 266 10.46 24.02 -15.28
CA LEU A 266 10.47 25.47 -15.48
C LEU A 266 11.85 26.00 -15.05
N VAL A 267 12.89 25.65 -15.82
CA VAL A 267 14.14 26.40 -15.87
C VAL A 267 13.76 27.73 -16.51
N PRO A 268 13.84 28.87 -15.80
CA PRO A 268 13.75 30.16 -16.46
C PRO A 268 14.90 30.19 -17.49
N PRO A 269 14.64 30.55 -18.76
CA PRO A 269 15.71 30.58 -19.76
C PRO A 269 16.86 31.44 -19.21
N PRO A 270 18.11 30.98 -19.29
CA PRO A 270 19.23 31.72 -18.69
C PRO A 270 19.24 33.12 -19.30
N VAL A 271 19.08 34.12 -18.44
CA VAL A 271 19.11 35.53 -18.85
C VAL A 271 20.46 35.74 -19.51
N ARG A 272 20.45 35.93 -20.83
CA ARG A 272 21.66 36.24 -21.60
C ARG A 272 22.20 37.56 -21.06
N GLN A 273 23.24 37.48 -20.22
CA GLN A 273 24.03 38.65 -19.90
C GLN A 273 24.58 39.22 -21.22
N PRO A 274 24.37 40.51 -21.51
CA PRO A 274 24.94 41.11 -22.71
C PRO A 274 26.46 40.98 -22.66
N ALA A 275 27.05 40.47 -23.74
CA ALA A 275 28.48 40.21 -23.80
C ALA A 275 29.27 41.52 -23.66
N SER A 276 30.23 41.54 -22.73
CA SER A 276 31.22 42.62 -22.68
C SER A 276 32.09 42.56 -23.94
N PRO A 277 32.36 43.69 -24.62
CA PRO A 277 33.08 43.69 -25.90
C PRO A 277 34.54 43.22 -25.75
N ALA A 278 35.04 42.57 -26.80
CA ALA A 278 36.32 41.88 -26.80
C ALA A 278 37.53 42.82 -26.63
N ALA A 279 38.50 42.38 -25.81
CA ALA A 279 39.89 42.82 -25.89
C ALA A 279 40.68 41.80 -26.72
N ALA A 280 41.59 42.30 -27.57
CA ALA A 280 42.18 41.53 -28.66
C ALA A 280 43.14 40.42 -28.21
N ALA A 281 43.13 39.31 -28.96
CA ALA A 281 44.20 38.32 -28.92
C ALA A 281 45.42 38.82 -29.72
N SER A 282 46.62 38.52 -29.22
CA SER A 282 47.87 38.50 -30.00
C SER A 282 48.54 37.14 -29.82
N ALA A 283 49.27 36.69 -30.84
CA ALA A 283 49.44 35.25 -31.10
C ALA A 283 50.87 34.72 -30.99
N ALA A 284 50.99 33.52 -30.36
CA ALA A 284 51.90 32.41 -30.71
C ALA A 284 53.44 32.64 -30.61
N PRO A 285 54.33 31.62 -30.76
CA PRO A 285 54.09 30.20 -31.08
C PRO A 285 54.92 29.10 -30.32
N ALA A 286 54.48 27.85 -30.51
CA ALA A 286 55.27 26.58 -30.59
C ALA A 286 56.01 25.96 -29.37
N ALA A 287 56.21 24.63 -29.43
CA ALA A 287 56.76 23.68 -28.42
C ALA A 287 57.62 22.59 -29.14
N PRO A 288 57.94 21.38 -28.60
CA PRO A 288 58.32 20.88 -27.25
C PRO A 288 59.81 20.37 -27.31
N PRO A 289 60.32 19.20 -26.82
CA PRO A 289 59.92 18.21 -25.78
C PRO A 289 61.06 17.67 -24.82
N ASP A 290 60.65 16.73 -23.94
CA ASP A 290 61.33 15.49 -23.46
C ASP A 290 62.49 15.39 -22.41
N LEU A 291 62.20 14.54 -21.38
CA LEU A 291 63.07 13.68 -20.53
C LEU A 291 64.01 14.32 -19.46
N PRO A 292 64.52 13.54 -18.46
CA PRO A 292 63.91 12.54 -17.57
C PRO A 292 64.23 12.80 -16.04
N PRO A 293 63.78 11.99 -15.06
CA PRO A 293 63.93 12.33 -13.62
C PRO A 293 65.25 11.85 -12.98
N LEU A 294 65.81 12.64 -12.06
CA LEU A 294 66.98 12.27 -11.25
C LEU A 294 66.59 11.77 -9.85
N ARG A 295 67.19 10.63 -9.46
CA ARG A 295 67.06 9.98 -8.15
C ARG A 295 68.17 10.43 -7.19
N SER A 296 67.94 10.26 -5.87
CA SER A 296 68.83 9.64 -4.84
C SER A 296 68.73 10.33 -3.47
N PRO A 297 69.13 9.69 -2.35
CA PRO A 297 68.86 8.30 -1.95
C PRO A 297 68.43 8.17 -0.45
N VAL A 298 68.20 6.94 0.00
CA VAL A 298 67.83 6.54 1.39
C VAL A 298 69.09 6.09 2.18
N PRO A 299 69.13 6.28 3.51
CA PRO A 299 69.37 5.16 4.45
C PRO A 299 68.34 5.16 5.61
N ALA A 300 67.60 4.07 5.88
CA ALA A 300 68.02 2.79 6.48
C ALA A 300 68.11 2.83 8.03
N THR A 301 67.16 2.14 8.67
CA THR A 301 67.10 1.87 10.12
C THR A 301 67.98 0.67 10.52
N PRO A 302 68.32 0.55 11.81
CA PRO A 302 68.36 -0.78 12.42
C PRO A 302 67.61 -0.89 13.77
N VAL A 303 67.21 -2.12 14.08
CA VAL A 303 66.50 -2.57 15.29
C VAL A 303 67.48 -3.31 16.22
N ARG A 304 67.39 -3.16 17.55
CA ARG A 304 67.58 -4.29 18.49
C ARG A 304 67.09 -4.08 19.93
N ASN A 305 67.09 -5.20 20.67
CA ASN A 305 66.30 -5.50 21.87
C ASN A 305 67.06 -5.37 23.21
N ARG A 306 66.26 -5.21 24.28
CA ARG A 306 66.36 -5.74 25.66
C ARG A 306 67.74 -6.02 26.31
N GLY A 307 67.90 -5.43 27.50
CA GLY A 307 68.76 -5.82 28.63
C GLY A 307 68.53 -4.78 29.75
N GLU A 308 67.65 -5.03 30.70
CA GLU A 308 67.92 -5.67 32.01
C GLU A 308 68.60 -4.76 33.04
N ALA A 309 67.87 -4.50 34.15
CA ALA A 309 68.34 -4.04 35.46
C ALA A 309 69.01 -2.64 35.52
N ARG A 310 68.90 -1.85 36.60
CA ARG A 310 68.48 -2.10 37.98
C ARG A 310 67.74 -0.87 38.52
N ASP A 311 66.72 -1.09 39.35
CA ASP A 311 66.32 -0.14 40.40
C ASP A 311 65.83 -0.95 41.61
N GLU A 312 66.77 -1.37 42.44
CA GLU A 312 66.51 -1.82 43.80
C GLU A 312 66.51 -0.60 44.74
N ALA A 313 65.33 -0.17 45.18
CA ALA A 313 65.18 0.46 46.49
C ALA A 313 63.72 0.33 46.94
N ALA A 314 63.44 -0.69 47.76
CA ALA A 314 62.36 -0.60 48.73
C ALA A 314 62.72 0.50 49.77
N GLU A 315 61.86 1.01 50.65
CA GLU A 315 60.72 0.40 51.32
C GLU A 315 59.69 1.50 51.66
N GLY A 316 58.39 1.17 51.66
CA GLY A 316 57.38 2.11 52.15
C GLY A 316 55.94 1.78 51.78
N GLY A 317 55.18 1.23 52.72
CA GLY A 317 53.72 1.24 52.64
C GLY A 317 53.02 -0.09 52.35
N LEU A 318 53.43 -1.21 52.97
CA LEU A 318 52.64 -2.46 52.95
C LEU A 318 51.18 -2.25 53.40
N TRP A 319 50.93 -1.21 54.21
CA TRP A 319 49.62 -0.78 54.68
C TRP A 319 48.69 -0.21 53.59
N SER A 320 49.20 0.35 52.49
CA SER A 320 48.32 0.92 51.44
C SER A 320 47.59 -0.18 50.67
N VAL A 321 48.26 -1.29 50.38
CA VAL A 321 47.67 -2.46 49.69
C VAL A 321 46.69 -3.20 50.62
N VAL A 322 47.01 -3.34 51.91
CA VAL A 322 46.09 -3.93 52.89
C VAL A 322 44.85 -3.05 53.08
N MET A 323 45.03 -1.72 53.20
CA MET A 323 43.89 -0.79 53.27
C MET A 323 43.06 -0.80 51.99
N ALA A 324 43.67 -0.90 50.81
CA ALA A 324 42.94 -1.01 49.55
C ALA A 324 42.14 -2.32 49.44
N LEU A 325 42.70 -3.46 49.89
CA LEU A 325 41.99 -4.74 49.94
C LEU A 325 40.85 -4.75 50.95
N VAL A 326 41.04 -4.19 52.15
CA VAL A 326 39.98 -4.05 53.15
C VAL A 326 38.89 -3.10 52.66
N LEU A 327 39.25 -1.96 52.05
CA LEU A 327 38.28 -1.02 51.50
C LEU A 327 37.50 -1.65 50.34
N SER A 328 38.15 -2.43 49.47
CA SER A 328 37.50 -3.19 48.39
C SER A 328 36.57 -4.28 48.92
N ALA A 329 36.96 -4.97 50.00
CA ALA A 329 36.10 -5.96 50.67
C ALA A 329 34.88 -5.31 51.35
N VAL A 330 35.03 -4.15 51.99
CA VAL A 330 33.94 -3.39 52.63
C VAL A 330 33.01 -2.76 51.58
N ILE A 331 33.55 -2.23 50.48
CA ILE A 331 32.75 -1.71 49.36
C ILE A 331 32.02 -2.87 48.66
N GLY A 332 32.68 -4.02 48.47
CA GLY A 332 32.10 -5.23 47.90
C GLY A 332 30.96 -5.81 48.74
N THR A 333 31.11 -5.86 50.07
CA THR A 333 30.02 -6.29 50.96
C THR A 333 28.92 -5.25 51.09
N ALA A 334 29.23 -3.95 51.08
CA ALA A 334 28.23 -2.88 51.11
C ALA A 334 27.40 -2.83 49.81
N LEU A 335 28.02 -2.93 48.62
CA LEU A 335 27.28 -3.04 47.35
C LEU A 335 26.53 -4.37 47.27
N GLY A 336 27.11 -5.47 47.77
CA GLY A 336 26.44 -6.76 47.87
C GLY A 336 25.15 -6.68 48.70
N TRP A 337 25.21 -6.12 49.91
CA TRP A 337 24.04 -5.90 50.76
C TRP A 337 23.05 -4.90 50.17
N TRP A 338 23.51 -3.84 49.51
CA TRP A 338 22.64 -2.85 48.87
C TRP A 338 21.89 -3.40 47.65
N TRP A 339 22.53 -4.26 46.86
CA TRP A 339 21.91 -4.96 45.74
C TRP A 339 20.95 -6.05 46.23
N LEU A 340 21.32 -6.80 47.29
CA LEU A 340 20.46 -7.82 47.89
C LEU A 340 19.27 -7.25 48.69
N SER A 341 19.39 -6.01 49.20
CA SER A 341 18.30 -5.31 49.91
C SER A 341 17.38 -4.51 49.00
N ARG A 342 17.87 -3.98 47.85
CA ARG A 342 17.00 -3.39 46.82
C ARG A 342 16.25 -4.42 45.98
N GLY A 343 16.64 -5.69 46.05
CA GLY A 343 15.90 -6.82 45.44
C GLY A 343 14.74 -7.37 46.29
N ARG A 344 14.52 -6.88 47.52
CA ARG A 344 13.41 -7.29 48.40
C ARG A 344 12.32 -6.23 48.50
N GLN A 345 11.63 -5.97 47.39
CA GLN A 345 10.19 -5.72 47.51
C GLN A 345 9.53 -7.06 47.83
N ALA A 346 8.59 -7.06 48.78
CA ALA A 346 7.90 -8.28 49.18
C ALA A 346 7.17 -8.87 47.97
N ALA A 347 7.54 -10.08 47.56
CA ALA A 347 6.62 -10.92 46.82
C ALA A 347 5.36 -11.06 47.68
N PRO A 348 4.14 -10.87 47.15
CA PRO A 348 2.96 -11.31 47.86
C PRO A 348 3.11 -12.83 48.01
N THR A 349 3.21 -13.30 49.25
CA THR A 349 3.08 -14.72 49.60
C THR A 349 1.62 -15.14 49.43
N VAL A 350 1.14 -15.07 48.19
CA VAL A 350 0.15 -16.03 47.71
C VAL A 350 0.84 -17.38 47.79
N PRO A 351 0.23 -18.39 48.43
CA PRO A 351 0.84 -19.71 48.47
C PRO A 351 1.04 -20.24 47.04
N ASP A 352 2.18 -20.88 46.80
CA ASP A 352 2.57 -21.54 45.52
C ASP A 352 1.71 -22.81 45.23
N ALA A 353 0.49 -22.82 45.76
CA ALA A 353 -0.52 -23.88 45.72
C ALA A 353 -1.81 -23.45 45.01
N ALA A 354 -1.87 -22.24 44.44
CA ALA A 354 -3.09 -21.68 43.82
C ALA A 354 -3.09 -21.67 42.27
N LEU A 355 -1.97 -22.03 41.62
CA LEU A 355 -1.88 -22.16 40.15
C LEU A 355 -1.14 -23.44 39.70
N GLN A 356 -1.23 -24.50 40.50
CA GLN A 356 -1.23 -25.85 39.91
C GLN A 356 -2.61 -26.05 39.26
N LEU A 357 -2.64 -26.18 37.94
CA LEU A 357 -3.87 -26.51 37.21
C LEU A 357 -4.44 -27.83 37.76
N PRO A 358 -5.75 -27.90 38.09
CA PRO A 358 -6.39 -29.17 38.38
C PRO A 358 -6.18 -30.09 37.19
N SER A 359 -5.45 -31.19 37.36
CA SER A 359 -5.09 -32.09 36.26
C SER A 359 -6.24 -33.02 35.85
N GLY A 360 -7.46 -32.49 35.83
CA GLY A 360 -8.69 -33.20 35.51
C GLY A 360 -9.46 -32.50 34.38
N SER A 361 -9.85 -33.29 33.37
CA SER A 361 -10.79 -32.97 32.27
C SER A 361 -10.32 -32.23 31.01
N LEU A 362 -9.02 -31.95 30.83
CA LEU A 362 -8.48 -31.55 29.51
C LEU A 362 -7.96 -32.77 28.71
N PRO A 363 -8.23 -32.86 27.38
CA PRO A 363 -7.63 -33.87 26.52
C PRO A 363 -6.08 -33.73 26.49
N PRO A 364 -5.32 -34.84 26.40
CA PRO A 364 -3.86 -34.80 26.50
C PRO A 364 -3.21 -33.87 25.45
N GLY A 365 -3.72 -33.83 24.22
CA GLY A 365 -3.22 -32.93 23.18
C GLY A 365 -3.42 -31.44 23.46
N GLU A 366 -4.44 -31.04 24.23
CA GLU A 366 -4.63 -29.64 24.66
C GLU A 366 -3.64 -29.27 25.79
N VAL A 367 -3.29 -30.23 26.65
CA VAL A 367 -2.27 -30.06 27.70
C VAL A 367 -0.89 -29.87 27.07
N ASP A 368 -0.54 -30.67 26.08
CA ASP A 368 0.72 -30.54 25.34
C ASP A 368 0.83 -29.17 24.63
N GLN A 369 -0.23 -28.70 23.98
CA GLN A 369 -0.27 -27.38 23.34
C GLN A 369 -0.09 -26.24 24.35
N ARG A 370 -0.83 -26.26 25.47
CA ARG A 370 -0.67 -25.25 26.55
C ARG A 370 0.75 -25.27 27.12
N GLN A 371 1.37 -26.45 27.28
CA GLN A 371 2.74 -26.58 27.76
C GLN A 371 3.78 -26.08 26.74
N GLN A 372 3.57 -26.32 25.45
CA GLN A 372 4.39 -25.77 24.36
C GLN A 372 4.34 -24.24 24.32
N LEU A 373 3.16 -23.64 24.47
CA LEU A 373 3.00 -22.18 24.57
C LEU A 373 3.78 -21.61 25.77
N LEU A 374 3.63 -22.21 26.96
CA LEU A 374 4.35 -21.78 28.18
C LEU A 374 5.87 -21.92 28.05
N ASN A 375 6.35 -22.93 27.32
CA ASN A 375 7.77 -23.11 27.01
C ASN A 375 8.28 -22.07 26.01
N ARG A 376 7.51 -21.76 24.95
CA ARG A 376 7.84 -20.67 24.01
C ARG A 376 7.87 -19.31 24.69
N LEU A 377 6.87 -18.96 25.51
CA LEU A 377 6.86 -17.71 26.29
C LEU A 377 8.07 -17.59 27.23
N ARG A 378 8.51 -18.71 27.83
CA ARG A 378 9.73 -18.77 28.65
C ARG A 378 10.99 -18.52 27.83
N ALA A 379 11.10 -19.11 26.62
CA ALA A 379 12.22 -18.87 25.71
C ALA A 379 12.26 -17.42 25.21
N LEU A 380 11.09 -16.82 24.95
CA LEU A 380 10.94 -15.42 24.52
C LEU A 380 11.10 -14.39 25.66
N GLN A 381 11.23 -14.86 26.92
CA GLN A 381 11.35 -14.05 28.14
C GLN A 381 10.22 -13.03 28.37
N VAL A 382 8.99 -13.41 28.02
CA VAL A 382 7.78 -12.58 28.16
C VAL A 382 7.06 -12.92 29.48
N ASP A 383 6.45 -11.93 30.15
CA ASP A 383 5.63 -12.22 31.33
C ASP A 383 4.40 -13.07 30.97
N ARG A 384 4.29 -14.23 31.63
CA ARG A 384 3.23 -15.21 31.36
C ARG A 384 1.87 -14.70 31.85
N SER A 385 1.83 -14.01 32.98
CA SER A 385 0.57 -13.57 33.60
C SER A 385 -0.11 -12.48 32.78
N TRP A 386 0.69 -11.58 32.20
CA TRP A 386 0.24 -10.56 31.26
C TRP A 386 -0.17 -11.17 29.92
N PHE A 387 0.62 -12.10 29.35
CA PHE A 387 0.31 -12.69 28.06
C PHE A 387 -1.01 -13.47 28.08
N LEU A 388 -1.27 -14.27 29.13
CA LEU A 388 -2.55 -14.98 29.25
C LEU A 388 -3.73 -14.00 29.33
N LYS A 389 -3.61 -12.94 30.14
CA LYS A 389 -4.62 -11.85 30.20
C LYS A 389 -4.83 -11.17 28.85
N LEU A 390 -3.78 -11.00 28.04
CA LEU A 390 -3.87 -10.44 26.68
C LEU A 390 -4.72 -11.32 25.76
N VAL A 391 -4.49 -12.63 25.76
CA VAL A 391 -5.30 -13.57 24.98
C VAL A 391 -6.74 -13.56 25.48
N ASP A 392 -6.97 -13.67 26.78
CA ASP A 392 -8.31 -13.61 27.41
C ASP A 392 -9.07 -12.34 27.02
N ALA A 393 -8.43 -11.17 27.15
CA ALA A 393 -9.02 -9.87 26.80
C ALA A 393 -9.21 -9.67 25.29
N SER A 394 -8.52 -10.44 24.44
CA SER A 394 -8.74 -10.45 22.99
C SER A 394 -9.92 -11.34 22.61
N LEU A 395 -10.06 -12.53 23.23
CA LEU A 395 -11.21 -13.41 23.05
C LEU A 395 -12.50 -12.73 23.55
N LEU A 396 -12.49 -12.12 24.73
CA LEU A 396 -13.65 -11.40 25.28
C LEU A 396 -14.09 -10.21 24.42
N ALA A 397 -13.18 -9.61 23.65
CA ALA A 397 -13.52 -8.55 22.70
C ALA A 397 -14.14 -9.06 21.39
N GLN A 398 -13.88 -10.32 21.02
CA GLN A 398 -14.55 -10.99 19.89
C GLN A 398 -15.91 -11.57 20.28
N PHE A 399 -16.10 -11.95 21.55
CA PHE A 399 -17.33 -12.53 22.08
C PHE A 399 -17.94 -11.70 23.24
N PRO A 400 -18.41 -10.46 23.00
CA PRO A 400 -18.92 -9.57 24.05
C PRO A 400 -20.15 -10.13 24.78
N GLU A 401 -20.90 -11.04 24.17
CA GLU A 401 -22.14 -11.62 24.71
C GLU A 401 -21.93 -12.48 25.97
N ARG A 402 -20.71 -12.96 26.27
CA ARG A 402 -20.42 -13.78 27.46
C ARG A 402 -20.12 -13.00 28.75
N GLY A 403 -20.28 -11.68 28.74
CA GLY A 403 -20.24 -10.86 29.97
C GLY A 403 -18.92 -10.95 30.76
N GLY A 404 -17.79 -11.15 30.08
CA GLY A 404 -16.46 -11.15 30.69
C GLY A 404 -15.92 -12.48 31.23
N ARG A 405 -16.57 -13.62 30.96
CA ARG A 405 -16.09 -14.94 31.45
C ARG A 405 -15.09 -15.59 30.48
N PRO A 406 -13.86 -15.95 30.91
CA PRO A 406 -12.92 -16.73 30.10
C PRO A 406 -13.43 -18.16 29.85
N PRO A 407 -12.89 -18.88 28.85
CA PRO A 407 -13.32 -20.24 28.52
C PRO A 407 -13.00 -21.21 29.67
N SER A 408 -13.96 -22.04 30.04
CA SER A 408 -13.79 -23.06 31.07
C SER A 408 -13.18 -24.35 30.51
N ASP A 409 -12.74 -25.24 31.39
CA ASP A 409 -12.29 -26.59 31.03
C ASP A 409 -13.47 -27.56 30.76
N SER A 410 -14.72 -27.08 30.70
CA SER A 410 -15.90 -27.88 30.32
C SER A 410 -15.85 -28.35 28.86
N LEU A 411 -16.56 -29.43 28.53
CA LEU A 411 -16.64 -29.92 27.14
C LEU A 411 -17.39 -28.94 26.21
N GLU A 412 -18.31 -28.13 26.75
CA GLU A 412 -19.09 -27.14 26.00
C GLU A 412 -18.23 -25.97 25.49
N ASP A 413 -17.20 -25.58 26.24
CA ASP A 413 -16.27 -24.51 25.87
C ASP A 413 -15.11 -24.98 24.97
N ALA A 414 -15.08 -26.24 24.53
CA ALA A 414 -14.00 -26.77 23.68
C ALA A 414 -13.79 -25.99 22.36
N PRO A 415 -14.83 -25.53 21.62
CA PRO A 415 -14.64 -24.66 20.45
C PRO A 415 -13.99 -23.33 20.81
N LEU A 416 -14.31 -22.76 21.98
CA LEU A 416 -13.73 -21.50 22.45
C LEU A 416 -12.28 -21.68 22.91
N ARG A 417 -11.90 -22.83 23.49
CA ARG A 417 -10.50 -23.17 23.77
C ARG A 417 -9.66 -23.27 22.49
N LYS A 418 -10.23 -23.79 21.39
CA LYS A 418 -9.57 -23.76 20.08
C LYS A 418 -9.33 -22.32 19.61
N VAL A 419 -10.35 -21.46 19.61
CA VAL A 419 -10.19 -20.04 19.22
C VAL A 419 -9.20 -19.31 20.14
N TRP A 420 -9.19 -19.62 21.44
CA TRP A 420 -8.19 -19.09 22.38
C TRP A 420 -6.77 -19.53 22.02
N ASN A 421 -6.55 -20.80 21.64
CA ASN A 421 -5.25 -21.29 21.19
C ASN A 421 -4.81 -20.60 19.89
N ASP A 422 -5.71 -20.48 18.91
CA ASP A 422 -5.44 -19.80 17.63
C ASP A 422 -5.05 -18.32 17.86
N LEU A 423 -5.76 -17.61 18.75
CA LEU A 423 -5.42 -16.25 19.19
C LEU A 423 -4.09 -16.18 19.96
N ALA A 424 -3.78 -17.18 20.78
CA ALA A 424 -2.52 -17.24 21.51
C ALA A 424 -1.32 -17.37 20.56
N GLU A 425 -1.42 -18.21 19.51
CA GLU A 425 -0.37 -18.30 18.48
C GLU A 425 -0.23 -16.99 17.70
N GLU A 426 -1.34 -16.35 17.34
CA GLU A 426 -1.34 -15.07 16.61
C GLU A 426 -0.67 -13.93 17.43
N TRP A 427 -0.97 -13.84 18.73
CA TRP A 427 -0.29 -12.89 19.64
C TRP A 427 1.17 -13.25 19.88
N LEU A 428 1.51 -14.54 19.95
CA LEU A 428 2.88 -15.00 20.13
C LEU A 428 3.75 -14.57 18.94
N ALA A 429 3.27 -14.79 17.72
CA ALA A 429 3.95 -14.39 16.48
C ALA A 429 4.16 -12.87 16.38
N ARG A 430 3.23 -12.06 16.90
CA ARG A 430 3.40 -10.60 17.01
C ARG A 430 4.48 -10.21 18.01
N VAL A 431 4.47 -10.79 19.21
CA VAL A 431 5.47 -10.49 20.25
C VAL A 431 6.87 -10.98 19.87
N GLU A 432 6.95 -12.05 19.08
CA GLU A 432 8.21 -12.58 18.51
C GLU A 432 8.88 -11.65 17.49
N GLN A 433 8.19 -10.63 16.96
CA GLN A 433 8.78 -9.60 16.09
C GLN A 433 9.48 -8.46 16.85
N LEU A 434 9.19 -8.29 18.15
CA LEU A 434 9.75 -7.18 18.94
C LEU A 434 11.22 -7.42 19.32
N PRO A 435 12.06 -6.39 19.55
CA PRO A 435 13.40 -6.57 20.09
C PRO A 435 13.42 -7.25 21.47
N LEU A 436 14.42 -8.10 21.75
CA LEU A 436 14.54 -8.85 23.01
C LEU A 436 14.48 -7.96 24.26
N GLY A 437 15.08 -6.77 24.22
CA GLY A 437 15.04 -5.82 25.35
C GLY A 437 13.63 -5.33 25.69
N ILE A 438 12.75 -5.21 24.69
CA ILE A 438 11.34 -4.82 24.84
C ILE A 438 10.51 -6.02 25.33
N ARG A 439 10.73 -7.22 24.76
CA ARG A 439 10.02 -8.46 25.20
C ARG A 439 10.13 -8.68 26.70
N ARG A 440 11.33 -8.51 27.26
CA ARG A 440 11.63 -8.67 28.71
C ARG A 440 10.92 -7.67 29.63
N ARG A 441 10.36 -6.58 29.09
CA ARG A 441 9.64 -5.54 29.85
C ARG A 441 8.12 -5.64 29.70
N LEU A 442 7.61 -6.44 28.77
CA LEU A 442 6.17 -6.65 28.59
C LEU A 442 5.55 -7.25 29.86
N GLY A 443 4.51 -6.59 30.38
CA GLY A 443 3.90 -6.89 31.68
C GLY A 443 4.47 -6.09 32.86
N GLY A 444 5.59 -5.38 32.66
CA GLY A 444 6.25 -4.53 33.65
C GLY A 444 6.35 -3.05 33.29
N TYR A 445 5.72 -2.59 32.19
CA TYR A 445 5.66 -1.16 31.87
C TYR A 445 4.65 -0.45 32.77
N SER A 446 5.03 0.74 33.25
CA SER A 446 4.21 1.59 34.10
C SER A 446 3.84 2.90 33.40
N ASN A 447 2.74 3.55 33.82
CA ASN A 447 2.42 4.91 33.35
C ASN A 447 3.57 5.90 33.63
N ALA A 448 4.32 5.70 34.71
CA ALA A 448 5.49 6.51 35.06
C ALA A 448 6.68 6.34 34.10
N ASP A 449 6.78 5.25 33.33
CA ASP A 449 7.74 5.13 32.22
C ASP A 449 7.39 6.07 31.08
N TRP A 450 6.11 6.09 30.70
CA TRP A 450 5.59 6.99 29.68
C TRP A 450 5.69 8.45 30.11
N GLU A 451 5.23 8.80 31.30
CA GLU A 451 5.25 10.17 31.82
C GLU A 451 6.67 10.75 31.87
N ARG A 452 7.65 9.99 32.36
CA ARG A 452 9.07 10.41 32.37
C ARG A 452 9.61 10.67 30.96
N ARG A 453 9.30 9.78 29.99
CA ARG A 453 9.76 9.93 28.60
C ARG A 453 9.03 11.08 27.89
N GLN A 454 7.74 11.27 28.16
CA GLN A 454 6.95 12.40 27.66
C GLN A 454 7.47 13.74 28.23
N GLN A 455 7.79 13.81 29.53
CA GLN A 455 8.35 15.01 30.17
C GLN A 455 9.74 15.36 29.60
N SER A 456 10.60 14.35 29.39
CA SER A 456 11.93 14.53 28.80
C SER A 456 11.90 15.07 27.36
N LEU A 457 10.88 14.70 26.57
CA LEU A 457 10.67 15.21 25.22
C LEU A 457 9.93 16.56 25.22
N ALA A 458 9.04 16.79 26.20
CA ALA A 458 8.37 18.08 26.37
C ALA A 458 9.34 19.20 26.78
N SER A 459 10.37 18.91 27.59
CA SER A 459 11.43 19.89 27.89
C SER A 459 12.29 20.27 26.68
N GLN A 460 12.22 19.49 25.59
CA GLN A 460 12.85 19.80 24.30
C GLN A 460 11.91 20.58 23.34
N GLY A 461 10.73 20.99 23.81
CA GLY A 461 9.77 21.79 23.04
C GLY A 461 8.80 20.98 22.16
N ILE A 462 8.68 19.67 22.40
CA ILE A 462 7.74 18.79 21.68
C ILE A 462 6.41 18.68 22.44
N SER A 463 5.27 18.78 21.75
CA SER A 463 3.96 18.67 22.38
C SER A 463 3.64 17.23 22.78
N PRO A 464 3.17 16.99 24.03
CA PRO A 464 2.63 15.70 24.48
C PRO A 464 1.52 15.10 23.60
N GLN A 465 0.82 15.92 22.81
CA GLN A 465 -0.22 15.44 21.91
C GLN A 465 0.37 14.79 20.64
N VAL A 466 1.44 15.38 20.09
CA VAL A 466 2.16 14.86 18.91
C VAL A 466 2.80 13.52 19.23
N LEU A 467 3.44 13.41 20.41
CA LEU A 467 4.05 12.15 20.88
C LEU A 467 3.00 11.04 21.03
N ARG A 468 1.82 11.33 21.59
CA ARG A 468 0.74 10.35 21.72
C ARG A 468 0.21 9.89 20.36
N GLN A 469 0.04 10.79 19.39
CA GLN A 469 -0.42 10.41 18.05
C GLN A 469 0.63 9.57 17.30
N LEU A 470 1.91 9.93 17.37
CA LEU A 470 3.00 9.14 16.79
C LEU A 470 3.01 7.71 17.33
N VAL A 471 2.95 7.57 18.66
CA VAL A 471 2.97 6.25 19.31
C VAL A 471 1.72 5.45 19.00
N SER A 472 0.52 6.03 19.07
CA SER A 472 -0.72 5.33 18.72
C SER A 472 -0.75 4.87 17.25
N GLY A 473 -0.25 5.69 16.32
CA GLY A 473 -0.11 5.31 14.92
C GLY A 473 0.85 4.14 14.69
N ASN A 474 1.98 4.10 15.41
CA ASN A 474 2.88 2.95 15.33
C ASN A 474 2.30 1.70 16.03
N ALA A 475 1.65 1.88 17.18
CA ALA A 475 1.02 0.80 17.95
C ALA A 475 -0.10 0.09 17.18
N GLN A 476 -0.74 0.76 16.21
CA GLN A 476 -1.73 0.17 15.32
C GLN A 476 -1.21 -1.02 14.49
N ASN A 477 0.10 -1.10 14.23
CA ASN A 477 0.72 -2.27 13.61
C ASN A 477 0.71 -3.50 14.52
N LEU A 478 0.84 -3.31 15.84
CA LEU A 478 0.77 -4.38 16.84
C LEU A 478 -0.67 -4.69 17.29
N LEU A 479 -1.56 -3.70 17.22
CA LEU A 479 -2.95 -3.73 17.72
C LEU A 479 -4.00 -3.77 16.61
N ARG A 480 -3.67 -4.38 15.45
CA ARG A 480 -4.56 -4.46 14.27
C ARG A 480 -5.96 -4.95 14.66
N GLY A 481 -6.97 -4.25 14.16
CA GLY A 481 -8.38 -4.53 14.46
C GLY A 481 -9.02 -3.61 15.50
N ARG A 482 -8.26 -2.75 16.20
CA ARG A 482 -8.82 -1.68 17.06
C ARG A 482 -8.51 -0.29 16.49
N GLN A 483 -9.55 0.54 16.36
CA GLN A 483 -9.45 1.91 15.78
C GLN A 483 -9.36 3.02 16.84
N ASP A 484 -9.04 2.70 18.09
CA ASP A 484 -8.91 3.71 19.14
C ASP A 484 -7.63 4.55 18.94
N SER A 485 -7.79 5.86 18.81
CA SER A 485 -6.69 6.83 18.68
C SER A 485 -6.01 7.19 20.02
N GLY A 486 -6.46 6.60 21.12
CA GLY A 486 -5.99 6.84 22.49
C GLY A 486 -5.05 5.77 23.06
N ILE A 487 -4.66 5.95 24.33
CA ILE A 487 -3.91 4.93 25.08
C ILE A 487 -4.90 3.81 25.46
N PRO A 488 -4.67 2.55 25.06
CA PRO A 488 -5.62 1.48 25.32
C PRO A 488 -5.66 1.08 26.81
N ALA A 489 -6.72 0.35 27.18
CA ALA A 489 -6.82 -0.29 28.48
C ALA A 489 -5.78 -1.41 28.64
N GLU A 490 -5.47 -1.78 29.88
CA GLU A 490 -4.78 -3.04 30.15
C GLU A 490 -5.64 -4.22 29.66
N PRO A 491 -5.06 -5.29 29.10
CA PRO A 491 -3.62 -5.59 28.99
C PRO A 491 -2.91 -5.02 27.74
N PHE A 492 -3.66 -4.44 26.79
CA PHE A 492 -3.13 -3.94 25.51
C PHE A 492 -2.19 -2.74 25.67
N ARG A 493 -2.31 -1.99 26.77
CA ARG A 493 -1.45 -0.85 27.11
C ARG A 493 0.04 -1.20 27.13
N GLN A 494 0.41 -2.42 27.54
CA GLN A 494 1.81 -2.87 27.53
C GLN A 494 2.39 -2.91 26.11
N LEU A 495 1.61 -3.28 25.09
CA LEU A 495 2.02 -3.23 23.67
C LEU A 495 2.14 -1.79 23.17
N TRP A 496 1.27 -0.89 23.63
CA TRP A 496 1.37 0.53 23.31
C TRP A 496 2.65 1.15 23.91
N PHE A 497 3.01 0.80 25.15
CA PHE A 497 4.28 1.21 25.76
C PHE A 497 5.52 0.58 25.09
N ALA A 498 5.43 -0.67 24.62
CA ALA A 498 6.46 -1.29 23.80
C ALA A 498 6.67 -0.55 22.47
N ALA A 499 5.58 -0.22 21.76
CA ALA A 499 5.62 0.60 20.55
C ALA A 499 6.19 2.00 20.82
N ALA A 500 5.90 2.58 22.00
CA ALA A 500 6.47 3.85 22.45
C ALA A 500 7.99 3.79 22.65
N GLU A 501 8.48 2.76 23.33
CA GLU A 501 9.92 2.57 23.55
C GLU A 501 10.68 2.34 22.25
N GLN A 502 10.09 1.59 21.30
CA GLN A 502 10.67 1.35 19.98
C GLN A 502 10.76 2.65 19.16
N ILE A 503 9.64 3.36 18.93
CA ILE A 503 9.63 4.53 18.06
C ILE A 503 10.40 5.70 18.66
N LEU A 504 10.21 5.99 19.96
CA LEU A 504 10.88 7.09 20.65
C LEU A 504 12.36 6.80 20.94
N GLY A 505 12.78 5.53 20.94
CA GLY A 505 14.19 5.15 20.98
C GLY A 505 14.93 5.47 19.67
N SER A 506 14.24 5.38 18.53
CA SER A 506 14.77 5.71 17.20
C SER A 506 14.60 7.18 16.77
N MET A 507 13.89 7.98 17.58
CA MET A 507 13.40 9.30 17.18
C MET A 507 14.53 10.33 17.14
N GLN A 508 14.75 10.92 15.97
CA GLN A 508 15.70 12.02 15.78
C GLN A 508 14.97 13.37 15.81
N ILE A 509 15.55 14.35 16.50
CA ILE A 509 14.98 15.69 16.71
C ILE A 509 15.97 16.73 16.19
N GLU A 510 15.52 17.61 15.30
CA GLU A 510 16.37 18.60 14.64
C GLU A 510 15.67 19.94 14.56
N ALA A 511 16.05 20.88 15.42
CA ALA A 511 15.43 22.19 15.49
C ALA A 511 15.87 23.10 14.34
N ILE A 512 14.91 23.73 13.67
CA ILE A 512 15.12 24.57 12.49
C ILE A 512 14.67 26.00 12.81
N GLU A 513 15.45 27.01 12.46
CA GLU A 513 15.04 28.41 12.55
C GLU A 513 14.69 28.96 11.16
N ALA A 514 13.40 29.18 10.91
CA ALA A 514 12.94 29.68 9.63
C ALA A 514 13.33 31.15 9.46
N ARG A 515 13.92 31.49 8.29
CA ARG A 515 14.33 32.86 7.96
C ARG A 515 13.27 33.53 7.10
N PRO A 516 13.00 34.84 7.29
CA PRO A 516 12.06 35.58 6.46
C PRO A 516 12.58 35.66 5.02
N LEU A 517 11.68 35.47 4.05
CA LEU A 517 11.90 35.67 2.61
C LEU A 517 13.02 34.83 1.96
N GLN A 518 13.69 33.95 2.71
CA GLN A 518 14.75 33.08 2.22
C GLN A 518 14.33 31.60 2.35
N THR A 519 14.27 30.88 1.23
CA THR A 519 14.07 29.42 1.25
C THR A 519 15.32 28.75 1.79
N GLN A 520 15.19 28.01 2.89
CA GLN A 520 16.24 27.11 3.40
C GLN A 520 15.91 25.68 2.97
N THR A 521 16.91 24.94 2.49
CA THR A 521 16.77 23.52 2.13
C THR A 521 17.60 22.67 3.08
N ILE A 522 16.98 21.68 3.71
CA ILE A 522 17.60 20.77 4.69
C ILE A 522 17.34 19.34 4.24
N SER A 523 18.37 18.50 4.23
CA SER A 523 18.26 17.09 3.89
C SER A 523 18.66 16.20 5.05
N ALA A 524 17.85 15.19 5.33
CA ALA A 524 17.94 14.32 6.49
C ALA A 524 17.58 12.88 6.11
N SER A 525 18.10 11.89 6.83
CA SER A 525 17.68 10.48 6.69
C SER A 525 16.59 10.14 7.71
N VAL A 526 15.64 9.28 7.33
CA VAL A 526 14.69 8.65 8.24
C VAL A 526 14.78 7.13 8.08
N GLU A 527 15.13 6.45 9.17
CA GLU A 527 15.27 4.98 9.23
C GLU A 527 13.97 4.25 8.89
N ALA A 528 14.09 2.98 8.47
CA ALA A 528 12.96 2.10 8.18
C ALA A 528 12.05 1.94 9.42
N GLY A 529 10.75 2.19 9.29
CA GLY A 529 9.81 2.19 10.41
C GLY A 529 10.05 3.31 11.46
N GLY A 530 10.96 4.24 11.18
CA GLY A 530 11.38 5.30 12.09
C GLY A 530 10.57 6.59 11.95
N ALA A 531 10.82 7.53 12.87
CA ALA A 531 10.23 8.86 12.86
C ALA A 531 11.27 9.95 13.14
N ARG A 532 11.14 11.09 12.46
CA ARG A 532 11.97 12.28 12.65
C ARG A 532 11.07 13.50 12.85
N LEU A 533 11.40 14.34 13.83
CA LEU A 533 10.59 15.50 14.19
C LEU A 533 11.44 16.77 14.13
N PHE A 534 10.96 17.74 13.37
CA PHE A 534 11.62 19.01 13.15
C PHE A 534 10.80 20.13 13.80
N PRO A 535 11.17 20.61 15.00
CA PRO A 535 10.56 21.81 15.57
C PRO A 535 11.08 23.05 14.83
N VAL A 536 10.21 23.68 14.05
CA VAL A 536 10.46 24.88 13.25
C VAL A 536 10.10 26.12 14.06
N ARG A 537 11.11 26.91 14.42
CA ARG A 537 10.92 28.22 15.06
C ARG A 537 10.55 29.27 14.02
N LEU A 538 9.43 29.95 14.26
CA LEU A 538 8.93 31.10 13.49
C LEU A 538 8.88 32.36 14.38
N THR A 539 9.00 33.53 13.77
CA THR A 539 8.62 34.80 14.40
C THR A 539 7.08 34.92 14.38
N PRO A 540 6.43 35.35 15.49
CA PRO A 540 4.97 35.48 15.53
C PRO A 540 4.40 36.33 14.39
N GLY A 541 3.32 35.85 13.78
CA GLY A 541 2.64 36.54 12.67
C GLY A 541 3.16 36.20 11.26
N GLN A 542 4.21 35.39 11.13
CA GLN A 542 4.70 34.92 9.83
C GLN A 542 3.91 33.69 9.32
N ARG A 543 3.77 33.60 7.99
CA ARG A 543 3.21 32.46 7.25
C ARG A 543 4.34 31.48 6.94
N LEU A 544 4.14 30.18 7.14
CA LEU A 544 5.15 29.16 6.80
C LEU A 544 4.79 28.43 5.52
N VAL A 545 5.67 28.50 4.52
CA VAL A 545 5.65 27.64 3.33
C VAL A 545 6.64 26.51 3.57
N LEU A 546 6.17 25.28 3.45
CA LEU A 546 6.90 24.06 3.76
C LEU A 546 6.75 23.08 2.59
N GLY A 547 7.77 22.99 1.74
CA GLY A 547 7.90 21.94 0.75
C GLY A 547 8.59 20.73 1.37
N VAL A 548 8.06 19.53 1.11
CA VAL A 548 8.69 18.29 1.57
C VAL A 548 8.77 17.31 0.41
N ASN A 549 9.98 16.81 0.15
CA ASN A 549 10.29 15.81 -0.86
C ASN A 549 10.96 14.61 -0.17
N GLY A 550 10.64 13.38 -0.57
CA GLY A 550 11.20 12.17 0.04
C GLY A 550 10.58 10.90 -0.54
N SER A 551 10.90 9.74 0.04
CA SER A 551 10.33 8.46 -0.38
C SER A 551 8.79 8.45 -0.28
N PRO A 552 8.06 7.84 -1.23
CA PRO A 552 6.59 7.77 -1.22
C PRO A 552 6.01 6.92 -0.07
N LEU A 553 6.86 6.23 0.69
CA LEU A 553 6.50 5.53 1.93
C LEU A 553 6.65 6.43 3.18
N MET A 554 7.06 7.68 3.01
CA MET A 554 7.03 8.67 4.08
C MET A 554 5.71 9.44 4.11
N ALA A 555 5.21 9.65 5.32
CA ALA A 555 4.07 10.53 5.59
C ALA A 555 4.50 11.71 6.46
N MET A 556 3.87 12.87 6.22
CA MET A 556 4.07 14.10 6.98
C MET A 556 2.79 14.49 7.71
N SER A 557 2.95 14.97 8.94
CA SER A 557 1.91 15.68 9.72
C SER A 557 2.51 16.97 10.27
N VAL A 558 1.72 18.05 10.33
CA VAL A 558 2.20 19.33 10.89
C VAL A 558 1.31 19.78 12.04
N PHE A 559 1.94 20.21 13.12
CA PHE A 559 1.28 20.58 14.37
C PHE A 559 1.69 21.97 14.86
N GLY A 560 0.76 22.67 15.52
CA GLY A 560 1.04 23.90 16.27
C GLY A 560 1.90 23.62 17.51
N ALA A 561 2.39 24.68 18.15
CA ALA A 561 3.23 24.57 19.36
C ALA A 561 2.49 23.86 20.52
N ASP A 562 1.19 24.11 20.61
CA ASP A 562 0.20 23.50 21.50
C ASP A 562 -0.15 22.04 21.14
N GLY A 563 0.22 21.56 19.94
CA GLY A 563 -0.08 20.20 19.46
C GLY A 563 -1.41 20.06 18.72
N THR A 564 -2.08 21.18 18.41
CA THR A 564 -3.17 21.22 17.44
C THR A 564 -2.70 20.76 16.07
N LEU A 565 -3.48 19.90 15.41
CA LEU A 565 -3.18 19.40 14.07
C LEU A 565 -3.46 20.50 13.04
N LEU A 566 -2.42 21.03 12.41
CA LEU A 566 -2.52 22.06 11.38
C LEU A 566 -2.66 21.44 9.98
N GLU A 567 -1.91 20.37 9.72
CA GLU A 567 -1.96 19.61 8.48
C GLU A 567 -2.07 18.10 8.82
N PRO A 568 -3.12 17.39 8.36
CA PRO A 568 -3.32 15.98 8.67
C PRO A 568 -2.28 15.08 8.00
N LYS A 569 -2.04 13.90 8.61
CA LYS A 569 -1.09 12.88 8.11
C LYS A 569 -1.38 12.57 6.64
N GLY A 570 -0.44 12.89 5.76
CA GLY A 570 -0.64 12.72 4.32
C GLY A 570 0.67 12.66 3.53
N PRO A 571 0.56 12.54 2.19
CA PRO A 571 1.73 12.49 1.32
C PRO A 571 2.52 13.80 1.37
N LEU A 572 3.83 13.68 1.21
CA LEU A 572 4.77 14.80 1.14
C LEU A 572 4.36 15.74 -0.01
N ARG A 573 4.15 17.01 0.31
CA ARG A 573 3.65 18.04 -0.62
C ARG A 573 4.10 19.42 -0.16
N VAL A 574 3.92 20.43 -1.01
CA VAL A 574 4.05 21.84 -0.59
C VAL A 574 2.82 22.24 0.21
N VAL A 575 3.02 22.54 1.49
CA VAL A 575 2.01 23.03 2.42
C VAL A 575 2.27 24.50 2.71
N SER A 576 1.21 25.29 2.87
CA SER A 576 1.34 26.71 3.20
C SER A 576 0.40 27.08 4.35
N LEU A 577 0.96 27.04 5.57
CA LEU A 577 0.25 27.25 6.82
C LEU A 577 -0.07 28.73 7.02
N PRO A 578 -1.25 29.10 7.55
CA PRO A 578 -1.60 30.49 7.87
C PRO A 578 -0.67 31.10 8.93
N ALA A 579 -0.75 32.42 9.12
CA ALA A 579 0.09 33.15 10.06
C ALA A 579 0.04 32.56 11.48
N GLN A 580 1.19 32.09 11.98
CA GLN A 580 1.26 31.37 13.25
C GLN A 580 1.40 32.33 14.45
N LYS A 581 0.58 32.11 15.48
CA LYS A 581 0.60 32.89 16.73
C LYS A 581 1.57 32.33 17.78
N ALA A 582 1.92 31.06 17.69
CA ALA A 582 2.79 30.34 18.61
C ALA A 582 3.89 29.57 17.86
N SER A 583 4.99 29.28 18.55
CA SER A 583 6.23 28.73 18.00
C SER A 583 6.87 27.83 19.07
N PRO A 584 7.48 26.68 18.74
CA PRO A 584 7.74 26.16 17.39
C PRO A 584 6.56 25.38 16.78
N VAL A 585 6.46 25.42 15.45
CA VAL A 585 5.62 24.50 14.67
C VAL A 585 6.33 23.15 14.60
N GLN A 586 5.64 22.04 14.87
CA GLN A 586 6.23 20.72 14.92
C GLN A 586 5.90 19.94 13.65
N LEU A 587 6.91 19.72 12.83
CA LEU A 587 6.84 18.89 11.64
C LEU A 587 7.21 17.45 12.01
N LEU A 588 6.25 16.52 11.90
CA LEU A 588 6.48 15.09 12.12
C LEU A 588 6.56 14.36 10.78
N VAL A 589 7.62 13.58 10.58
CA VAL A 589 7.82 12.73 9.41
C VAL A 589 8.00 11.29 9.88
N THR A 590 7.22 10.37 9.31
CA THR A 590 7.30 8.92 9.60
C THR A 590 7.61 8.16 8.32
N ASN A 591 8.59 7.24 8.34
CA ASN A 591 8.91 6.37 7.22
C ASN A 591 8.28 4.98 7.44
N GLU A 592 7.26 4.64 6.65
CA GLU A 592 6.60 3.33 6.69
C GLU A 592 7.29 2.29 5.77
N GLY A 593 8.42 2.66 5.17
CA GLY A 593 9.23 1.79 4.31
C GLY A 593 10.17 0.86 5.06
N VAL A 594 10.63 -0.17 4.33
CA VAL A 594 11.54 -1.22 4.82
C VAL A 594 13.03 -0.86 4.73
N ALA A 595 13.36 0.33 4.23
CA ALA A 595 14.72 0.85 4.09
C ALA A 595 14.81 2.31 4.59
N PRO A 596 15.98 2.76 5.09
CA PRO A 596 16.22 4.17 5.35
C PRO A 596 16.08 4.97 4.05
N ALA A 597 15.50 6.15 4.15
CA ALA A 597 15.30 7.02 2.98
C ALA A 597 15.59 8.48 3.32
N LEU A 598 16.05 9.23 2.31
CA LEU A 598 16.31 10.65 2.43
C LEU A 598 15.01 11.47 2.29
N ILE A 599 14.89 12.49 3.13
CA ILE A 599 13.91 13.56 3.05
C ILE A 599 14.62 14.90 2.85
N THR A 600 14.07 15.73 1.98
CA THR A 600 14.51 17.10 1.74
C THR A 600 13.36 18.05 2.04
N LEU A 601 13.56 18.90 3.06
CA LEU A 601 12.65 19.95 3.50
C LEU A 601 13.06 21.28 2.87
N SER A 602 12.12 22.03 2.31
CA SER A 602 12.30 23.41 1.90
C SER A 602 11.36 24.32 2.68
N LEU A 603 11.93 25.23 3.48
CA LEU A 603 11.19 26.09 4.41
C LEU A 603 11.37 27.55 4.04
N ARG A 604 10.28 28.32 3.99
CA ARG A 604 10.30 29.78 3.80
C ARG A 604 9.27 30.43 4.72
N ALA A 605 9.69 31.45 5.47
CA ALA A 605 8.79 32.29 6.25
C ALA A 605 8.40 33.53 5.44
N ASP A 606 7.12 33.67 5.11
CA ASP A 606 6.58 34.80 4.38
C ASP A 606 5.88 35.78 5.34
N LEU A 607 5.96 37.08 5.02
CA LEU A 607 5.15 38.09 5.69
C LEU A 607 3.66 37.92 5.30
N PRO A 608 2.71 38.27 6.18
CA PRO A 608 1.29 38.22 5.84
C PRO A 608 1.02 39.17 4.65
N VAL A 609 0.37 38.64 3.63
CA VAL A 609 -0.05 39.43 2.46
C VAL A 609 -1.05 40.49 2.95
N PRO A 610 -0.83 41.79 2.72
CA PRO A 610 -1.86 42.78 2.99
C PRO A 610 -3.09 42.44 2.16
N SER A 611 -4.25 42.34 2.81
CA SER A 611 -5.52 42.06 2.16
C SER A 611 -5.69 42.98 0.94
N ALA A 612 -5.92 42.38 -0.23
CA ALA A 612 -6.08 43.13 -1.46
C ALA A 612 -7.17 44.21 -1.27
N PRO A 613 -6.97 45.43 -1.80
CA PRO A 613 -8.05 46.41 -1.85
C PRO A 613 -9.25 45.80 -2.61
N PRO A 614 -10.50 46.14 -2.23
CA PRO A 614 -11.68 45.59 -2.90
C PRO A 614 -11.60 45.86 -4.40
N GLU A 615 -12.00 44.86 -5.20
CA GLU A 615 -11.94 44.96 -6.66
C GLU A 615 -12.73 46.18 -7.16
N PRO A 616 -12.20 46.91 -8.18
CA PRO A 616 -12.92 48.04 -8.75
C PRO A 616 -14.20 47.54 -9.44
N THR A 617 -15.33 48.03 -8.97
CA THR A 617 -16.66 47.70 -9.50
C THR A 617 -16.71 47.94 -11.01
N THR A 618 -16.94 46.88 -11.79
CA THR A 618 -17.15 47.01 -13.24
C THR A 618 -18.37 47.91 -13.50
N PRO A 619 -18.30 48.90 -14.42
CA PRO A 619 -19.43 49.80 -14.67
C PRO A 619 -20.65 49.03 -15.17
N GLN A 620 -21.80 49.22 -14.53
CA GLN A 620 -23.07 48.73 -15.04
C GLN A 620 -23.48 49.55 -16.27
N THR A 621 -23.85 48.86 -17.35
CA THR A 621 -24.50 49.46 -18.52
C THR A 621 -25.89 49.97 -18.10
N PRO A 622 -26.32 51.18 -18.50
CA PRO A 622 -27.35 51.91 -17.76
C PRO A 622 -28.76 51.32 -17.92
N GLU A 623 -29.41 51.09 -16.77
CA GLU A 623 -30.85 50.89 -16.64
C GLU A 623 -31.59 52.22 -16.87
N ALA A 624 -32.78 52.16 -17.47
CA ALA A 624 -33.52 53.35 -17.89
C ALA A 624 -34.05 54.16 -16.70
N ALA A 625 -34.04 55.49 -16.82
CA ALA A 625 -34.39 56.41 -15.74
C ALA A 625 -35.89 56.37 -15.36
N PRO A 626 -36.23 56.54 -14.07
CA PRO A 626 -37.61 56.68 -13.60
C PRO A 626 -38.06 58.16 -13.59
N GLU A 627 -39.33 58.40 -13.89
CA GLU A 627 -40.06 59.66 -13.69
C GLU A 627 -41.36 59.37 -12.90
N PRO A 628 -41.95 60.35 -12.17
CA PRO A 628 -42.28 60.08 -10.77
C PRO A 628 -43.78 60.16 -10.36
N GLY A 629 -44.08 59.47 -9.26
CA GLY A 629 -45.11 59.87 -8.29
C GLY A 629 -46.54 59.37 -8.53
N GLY A 630 -47.28 59.15 -7.44
CA GLY A 630 -48.73 58.90 -7.48
C GLY A 630 -49.21 57.75 -6.60
N THR A 631 -49.59 58.05 -5.36
CA THR A 631 -50.44 57.17 -4.53
C THR A 631 -51.80 56.92 -5.17
N ALA A 632 -52.29 55.67 -5.17
CA ALA A 632 -53.42 55.25 -4.30
C ALA A 632 -53.98 53.84 -4.61
N ASP A 633 -54.52 53.25 -3.55
CA ASP A 633 -55.73 52.39 -3.49
C ASP A 633 -55.71 50.86 -3.78
N GLN A 634 -56.09 50.13 -2.71
CA GLN A 634 -57.04 49.00 -2.68
C GLN A 634 -56.60 47.55 -3.07
N PRO A 635 -57.32 46.48 -2.61
CA PRO A 635 -56.76 45.59 -1.58
C PRO A 635 -56.79 44.07 -1.99
N PRO A 636 -56.39 43.11 -1.12
CA PRO A 636 -55.87 41.81 -1.57
C PRO A 636 -56.91 40.69 -1.72
N ARG A 637 -56.56 39.67 -2.53
CA ARG A 637 -57.15 38.32 -2.46
C ARG A 637 -56.10 37.21 -2.63
N SER A 638 -56.44 36.03 -2.13
CA SER A 638 -55.51 34.99 -1.67
C SER A 638 -55.93 33.58 -2.13
N VAL A 639 -54.94 32.74 -2.53
CA VAL A 639 -54.98 31.23 -2.47
C VAL A 639 -55.99 30.59 -3.48
N PRO A 640 -55.87 29.34 -4.04
CA PRO A 640 -55.21 28.09 -3.60
C PRO A 640 -54.29 27.36 -4.63
N PRO A 641 -53.73 26.16 -4.32
CA PRO A 641 -52.71 25.48 -5.14
C PRO A 641 -53.13 24.15 -5.83
N ALA A 642 -52.26 23.68 -6.73
CA ALA A 642 -51.96 22.29 -7.16
C ALA A 642 -53.07 21.32 -7.66
N ALA A 643 -52.83 20.69 -8.82
CA ALA A 643 -53.58 19.54 -9.33
C ALA A 643 -52.66 18.47 -9.97
N ARG A 644 -53.10 17.20 -9.93
CA ARG A 644 -52.44 16.02 -10.52
C ARG A 644 -52.72 15.89 -12.03
N PRO A 645 -51.96 15.05 -12.77
CA PRO A 645 -52.43 14.43 -14.01
C PRO A 645 -52.96 12.99 -13.80
N GLU A 646 -54.13 12.70 -14.37
CA GLU A 646 -54.69 11.34 -14.58
C GLU A 646 -54.62 10.95 -16.07
N ALA A 647 -54.93 9.70 -16.38
CA ALA A 647 -54.77 9.06 -17.69
C ALA A 647 -55.94 9.28 -18.69
N PRO A 648 -55.74 8.99 -19.99
CA PRO A 648 -56.81 8.68 -20.96
C PRO A 648 -56.55 7.31 -21.69
N PRO A 649 -57.42 6.77 -22.57
CA PRO A 649 -58.08 5.49 -22.28
C PRO A 649 -58.04 4.41 -23.42
N ASP A 650 -58.81 3.32 -23.19
CA ASP A 650 -58.97 2.11 -24.02
C ASP A 650 -59.45 2.29 -25.48
N GLY A 651 -59.07 1.35 -26.36
CA GLY A 651 -59.54 1.24 -27.74
C GLY A 651 -59.02 -0.01 -28.48
N GLY A 652 -59.95 -0.84 -29.01
CA GLY A 652 -59.69 -2.19 -29.54
C GLY A 652 -59.00 -2.32 -30.93
N PRO A 653 -58.87 -3.56 -31.45
CA PRO A 653 -57.68 -3.96 -32.23
C PRO A 653 -57.85 -4.02 -33.76
N PRO A 654 -56.74 -4.01 -34.53
CA PRO A 654 -56.71 -4.46 -35.92
C PRO A 654 -55.83 -5.70 -36.17
N LEU A 655 -56.50 -6.76 -36.63
CA LEU A 655 -56.14 -7.70 -37.71
C LEU A 655 -54.67 -8.08 -37.99
N LEU A 656 -54.45 -9.40 -37.95
CA LEU A 656 -53.36 -10.21 -38.50
C LEU A 656 -52.77 -9.72 -39.83
N ARG A 657 -51.44 -9.81 -39.96
CA ARG A 657 -50.73 -9.98 -41.23
C ARG A 657 -49.71 -11.11 -41.12
N GLU A 658 -49.78 -12.05 -42.04
CA GLU A 658 -48.91 -13.23 -42.13
C GLU A 658 -47.52 -12.88 -42.71
N PRO A 659 -46.48 -13.68 -42.41
CA PRO A 659 -45.18 -13.57 -43.05
C PRO A 659 -45.18 -14.16 -44.49
N PRO A 660 -44.35 -13.64 -45.42
CA PRO A 660 -44.25 -14.19 -46.77
C PRO A 660 -43.51 -15.54 -46.82
N PRO A 661 -43.86 -16.46 -47.75
CA PRO A 661 -43.28 -17.79 -47.85
C PRO A 661 -41.96 -17.84 -48.66
N PRO A 662 -41.12 -18.88 -48.48
CA PRO A 662 -39.92 -19.11 -49.28
C PRO A 662 -40.16 -20.04 -50.48
N VAL A 663 -39.98 -19.53 -51.70
CA VAL A 663 -39.84 -20.30 -52.96
C VAL A 663 -38.95 -19.47 -53.91
N GLY A 664 -37.93 -20.00 -54.59
CA GLY A 664 -37.34 -21.34 -54.53
C GLY A 664 -36.22 -21.49 -55.58
N THR A 665 -35.60 -22.67 -55.61
CA THR A 665 -34.87 -23.23 -56.76
C THR A 665 -35.49 -24.61 -57.04
N PRO A 666 -35.65 -25.00 -58.31
CA PRO A 666 -34.54 -25.65 -59.01
C PRO A 666 -34.40 -25.24 -60.49
N ASN A 667 -33.21 -25.46 -61.03
CA ASN A 667 -33.05 -26.13 -62.33
C ASN A 667 -31.63 -26.70 -62.38
N ASP A 668 -31.55 -27.96 -62.77
CA ASP A 668 -30.31 -28.58 -63.24
C ASP A 668 -29.91 -27.97 -64.59
N ASP A 669 -28.60 -27.89 -64.85
CA ASP A 669 -28.02 -28.14 -66.17
C ASP A 669 -26.52 -28.46 -65.97
N ASP A 670 -26.02 -29.41 -66.75
CA ASP A 670 -24.67 -29.98 -66.64
C ASP A 670 -23.56 -29.00 -67.08
N ASP A 671 -22.39 -29.05 -66.42
CA ASP A 671 -21.17 -29.53 -67.10
C ASP A 671 -20.03 -29.85 -66.09
N GLU A 672 -19.21 -30.84 -66.44
CA GLU A 672 -18.17 -31.43 -65.57
C GLU A 672 -16.76 -30.78 -65.83
N PRO A 673 -15.61 -31.28 -65.32
CA PRO A 673 -14.56 -30.41 -64.80
C PRO A 673 -13.38 -30.25 -65.76
N ASN A 674 -12.42 -29.39 -65.41
CA ASN A 674 -11.05 -29.62 -65.85
C ASN A 674 -9.99 -29.25 -64.79
N GLN A 675 -9.05 -30.17 -64.56
CA GLN A 675 -7.86 -29.98 -63.76
C GLN A 675 -6.72 -29.36 -64.60
N PRO A 676 -5.69 -28.75 -63.98
CA PRO A 676 -4.58 -28.16 -64.72
C PRO A 676 -3.58 -29.21 -65.22
N GLY A 677 -2.92 -28.94 -66.36
CA GLY A 677 -1.99 -29.90 -66.94
C GLY A 677 -1.11 -29.44 -68.10
N THR A 678 -0.45 -28.27 -68.01
CA THR A 678 0.97 -28.02 -68.37
C THR A 678 1.35 -26.55 -68.20
#